data_AF-E5X2L5-F1
#
_entry.id   AF-E5X2L5-F1
#
_cell.length_a   1.000
_cell.length_b   1.000
_cell.length_c   1.000
_cell.angle_alpha   90.00
_cell.angle_beta   90.00
_cell.angle_gamma   90.00
#
_symmetry.space_group_name_H-M   'P 1'
#
loop_
_entity.id
_entity.type
_entity.pdbx_description
1 polymer ?
#
loop_
_entity_poly.entity_id
_entity_poly.type
_entity_poly.pdbx_seq_one_letter_code
_entity_poly.pdbx_strand_id
1 'polypeptide(L)'
;MAKHFTDEASARQALQQKEIYGYLSIPPRFEQKAVSGTDATLTYYYHYALLSVGSELMATFETTLAPIALSPIIIQAQALGVEQGQMQTFLLPVEADTHPLYNPDMDYSIYLSQPFFFVLFQILVLLVTVYSIGSEFKFGTTQNWMRAATPPDKDPANLQNASILAAVAGKLLPYTLVFSAIGILANYVLFGPLHIPFQGSLWLMNAITVLFIMATQALAVLIFSVFPKIAYIISVVSMIGSLGATLSGVTFPVAAMYAPVDAASYLFPVRHFTEASQAMIYFNAGFAYLWQSVAILLIFLLLGVLILPLLKWWIRKTISEEVTEKATPQESLAHTAGNGMPSLGDVIRHEWKAISTNPAILLVLAGGIFLYGLLYNYMYAPNLVRKAPVAVVDLSHSALSREYVRWLDAAPQTSVRARTPNILEAREWMKKGEVTGILYIPSDFETRVARGETSVFTLYAATDAFLNFKGLQEAASRVMLAVNDAHRSAGAVFLPPQGLLAVASSAPVNVSGTALYNYTEGYGSYLIPAVMIVIIFQTMLMVIAMLTGEEAEERRKGISMMNACSLKDALRIVSGRSFVYVMLYVVFSLFLLGLLPHIFSIPNIGNGLDIVVMMIPFLLATSFFALALSRWFTDPEAPLLMIAFFSVGYIFLSGVSYPLELMPWYWQAAHYIFPAAPAVLAFVQLNSMGATLADIWPQMLTLWIQAIVYGAWALHTARHKKKAIYPRQPIFLLTLNLIL
;
A
#
# COMPACT_ATOMS: atom_id res chain seq x y z
N MET A 1 -11.22 18.65 17.11
CA MET A 1 -11.85 19.25 18.30
C MET A 1 -11.62 18.31 19.48
N ALA A 2 -11.21 18.83 20.64
CA ALA A 2 -11.01 18.02 21.85
C ALA A 2 -12.34 17.79 22.57
N LYS A 3 -12.60 16.56 23.03
CA LYS A 3 -13.76 16.19 23.88
C LYS A 3 -13.27 15.83 25.27
N HIS A 4 -14.04 16.17 26.31
CA HIS A 4 -13.77 15.79 27.68
C HIS A 4 -14.67 14.61 28.08
N PHE A 5 -14.08 13.60 28.70
CA PHE A 5 -14.78 12.40 29.19
C PHE A 5 -14.60 12.30 30.70
N THR A 6 -15.63 11.80 31.39
CA THR A 6 -15.64 11.65 32.85
C THR A 6 -14.99 10.35 33.33
N ASP A 7 -14.85 9.38 32.44
CA ASP A 7 -14.28 8.07 32.71
C ASP A 7 -13.52 7.53 31.49
N GLU A 8 -12.54 6.66 31.76
CA GLU A 8 -11.66 6.09 30.73
C GLU A 8 -12.40 5.12 29.79
N ALA A 9 -13.46 4.46 30.25
CA ALA A 9 -14.22 3.53 29.43
C ALA A 9 -14.99 4.27 28.32
N SER A 10 -15.61 5.40 28.64
CA SER A 10 -16.28 6.27 27.66
C SER A 10 -15.29 6.83 26.63
N ALA A 11 -14.11 7.27 27.07
CA ALA A 11 -13.06 7.72 26.15
C ALA A 11 -12.57 6.58 25.23
N ARG A 12 -12.38 5.38 25.79
CA ARG A 12 -12.00 4.18 25.03
C ARG A 12 -13.07 3.78 24.02
N GLN A 13 -14.35 3.86 24.38
CA GLN A 13 -15.46 3.58 23.46
C GLN A 13 -15.52 4.60 22.32
N ALA A 14 -15.36 5.90 22.60
CA ALA A 14 -15.29 6.93 21.58
C ALA A 14 -14.10 6.72 20.62
N LEU A 15 -12.98 6.23 21.14
CA LEU A 15 -11.81 5.87 20.34
C LEU A 15 -12.08 4.62 19.48
N GLN A 16 -12.80 3.61 20.00
CA GLN A 16 -13.23 2.43 19.23
C GLN A 16 -14.18 2.78 18.08
N GLN A 17 -15.07 3.74 18.32
CA GLN A 17 -16.00 4.27 17.32
C GLN A 17 -15.35 5.28 16.36
N LYS A 18 -14.04 5.52 16.52
CA LYS A 18 -13.24 6.42 15.67
C LYS A 18 -13.67 7.90 15.75
N GLU A 19 -14.34 8.30 16.84
CA GLU A 19 -14.70 9.70 17.08
C GLU A 19 -13.51 10.54 17.55
N ILE A 20 -12.54 9.88 18.21
CA ILE A 20 -11.28 10.46 18.66
C ILE A 20 -10.13 9.52 18.28
N TYR A 21 -8.92 10.08 18.18
CA TYR A 21 -7.71 9.33 17.78
C TYR A 21 -6.72 9.09 18.92
N GLY A 22 -6.96 9.67 20.10
CA GLY A 22 -6.16 9.51 21.30
C GLY A 22 -6.80 10.24 22.47
N TYR A 23 -6.42 9.88 23.69
CA TYR A 23 -6.87 10.55 24.90
C TYR A 23 -5.80 10.53 25.99
N LEU A 24 -5.83 11.55 26.85
CA LEU A 24 -5.02 11.66 28.04
C LEU A 24 -5.86 11.26 29.25
N SER A 25 -5.41 10.27 30.03
CA SER A 25 -6.02 9.85 31.29
C SER A 25 -5.31 10.56 32.44
N ILE A 26 -6.03 11.44 33.14
CA ILE A 26 -5.55 12.14 34.33
C ILE A 26 -6.14 11.39 35.54
N PRO A 27 -5.30 10.77 36.39
CA PRO A 27 -5.80 9.94 37.49
C PRO A 27 -6.49 10.79 38.57
N PRO A 28 -7.39 10.19 39.38
CA PRO A 28 -7.99 10.89 40.50
C PRO A 28 -6.91 11.31 41.51
N ARG A 29 -7.09 12.50 42.09
CA ARG A 29 -6.11 13.13 43.01
C ARG A 29 -4.74 13.35 42.38
N PHE A 30 -4.68 13.53 41.06
CA PHE A 30 -3.43 13.78 40.32
C PHE A 30 -2.61 14.93 40.93
N GLU A 31 -3.23 16.08 41.18
CA GLU A 31 -2.55 17.24 41.78
C GLU A 31 -1.94 16.90 43.15
N GLN A 32 -2.69 16.22 44.02
CA GLN A 32 -2.19 15.81 45.34
C GLN A 32 -1.00 14.85 45.23
N LYS A 33 -1.06 13.87 44.31
CA LYS A 33 0.02 12.92 44.06
C LYS A 33 1.26 13.60 43.48
N ALA A 34 1.06 14.50 42.54
CA ALA A 34 2.12 15.26 41.88
C ALA A 34 2.86 16.16 42.88
N VAL A 35 2.12 16.90 43.71
CA VAL A 35 2.70 17.78 44.75
C VAL A 35 3.37 16.98 45.87
N SER A 36 2.82 15.83 46.27
CA SER A 36 3.41 15.00 47.33
C SER A 36 4.56 14.10 46.85
N GLY A 37 4.91 14.12 45.56
CA GLY A 37 5.96 13.28 44.99
C GLY A 37 5.63 11.78 44.98
N THR A 38 4.35 11.40 45.10
CA THR A 38 3.92 9.99 45.15
C THR A 38 3.39 9.52 43.79
N ASP A 39 4.28 8.94 42.98
CA ASP A 39 4.00 8.19 41.74
C ASP A 39 2.83 8.76 40.91
N ALA A 40 2.94 10.06 40.58
CA ALA A 40 1.99 10.74 39.71
C ALA A 40 2.30 10.38 38.27
N THR A 41 1.42 9.63 37.63
CA THR A 41 1.57 9.23 36.22
C THR A 41 0.47 9.87 35.37
N LEU A 42 0.87 10.57 34.30
CA LEU A 42 0.00 10.97 33.19
C LEU A 42 0.10 9.89 32.12
N THR A 43 -0.98 9.15 31.94
CA THR A 43 -1.04 8.11 30.91
C THR A 43 -1.77 8.65 29.70
N TYR A 44 -1.14 8.60 28.53
CA TYR A 44 -1.80 8.93 27.27
C TYR A 44 -1.93 7.68 26.40
N TYR A 45 -3.02 7.62 25.66
CA TYR A 45 -3.34 6.52 24.77
C TYR A 45 -3.59 7.07 23.37
N TYR A 46 -3.10 6.36 22.36
CA TYR A 46 -3.21 6.80 20.97
C TYR A 46 -3.55 5.65 20.05
N HIS A 47 -4.29 5.97 18.99
CA HIS A 47 -4.85 5.00 18.06
C HIS A 47 -3.80 4.54 17.04
N TYR A 48 -3.09 3.45 17.35
CA TYR A 48 -1.98 2.99 16.52
C TYR A 48 -2.36 1.93 15.46
N ALA A 49 -3.64 1.57 15.37
CA ALA A 49 -4.19 0.91 14.18
C ALA A 49 -4.34 1.88 12.98
N LEU A 50 -4.06 3.17 13.15
CA LEU A 50 -3.83 4.13 12.06
C LEU A 50 -2.42 4.68 12.25
N LEU A 51 -1.46 4.09 11.56
CA LEU A 51 -0.05 4.30 11.91
C LEU A 51 0.39 5.76 11.82
N SER A 52 -0.10 6.49 10.82
CA SER A 52 0.22 7.90 10.57
C SER A 52 -0.33 8.82 11.66
N VAL A 53 -1.63 8.70 11.97
CA VAL A 53 -2.29 9.52 13.01
C VAL A 53 -1.74 9.21 14.39
N GLY A 54 -1.51 7.93 14.69
CA GLY A 54 -1.02 7.48 15.98
C GLY A 54 0.39 7.99 16.30
N SER A 55 1.31 8.00 15.32
CA SER A 55 2.67 8.52 15.54
C SER A 55 2.70 10.02 15.76
N GLU A 56 1.89 10.77 15.01
CA GLU A 56 1.81 12.23 15.17
C GLU A 56 1.26 12.62 16.55
N LEU A 57 0.22 11.90 17.01
CA LEU A 57 -0.33 12.10 18.35
C LEU A 57 0.68 11.74 19.45
N MET A 58 1.40 10.62 19.29
CA MET A 58 2.43 10.23 20.25
C MET A 58 3.52 11.30 20.37
N ALA A 59 4.08 11.75 19.24
CA ALA A 59 5.09 12.80 19.22
C ALA A 59 4.57 14.12 19.85
N THR A 60 3.32 14.48 19.55
CA THR A 60 2.67 15.66 20.13
C THR A 60 2.47 15.53 21.64
N PHE A 61 2.01 14.36 22.13
CA PHE A 61 1.85 14.11 23.56
C PHE A 61 3.20 14.15 24.29
N GLU A 62 4.23 13.49 23.77
CA GLU A 62 5.55 13.45 24.41
C GLU A 62 6.18 14.85 24.52
N THR A 63 6.15 15.63 23.44
CA THR A 63 6.72 16.98 23.43
C THR A 63 5.90 17.96 24.28
N THR A 64 4.57 17.88 24.26
CA THR A 64 3.69 18.81 25.00
C THR A 64 3.60 18.49 26.48
N LEU A 65 3.66 17.21 26.86
CA LEU A 65 3.58 16.79 28.26
C LEU A 65 4.93 16.85 28.99
N ALA A 66 6.06 16.87 28.29
CA ALA A 66 7.38 16.95 28.91
C ALA A 66 7.55 18.17 29.83
N PRO A 67 7.18 19.41 29.45
CA PRO A 67 7.21 20.54 30.38
C PRO A 67 6.25 20.38 31.56
N ILE A 68 5.06 19.81 31.32
CA ILE A 68 4.06 19.57 32.36
C ILE A 68 4.57 18.54 33.39
N ALA A 69 5.36 17.56 32.94
CA ALA A 69 5.96 16.54 33.79
C ALA A 69 6.80 17.15 34.94
N LEU A 70 7.35 18.33 34.71
CA LEU A 70 8.21 19.04 35.65
C LEU A 70 7.45 20.03 36.56
N SER A 71 6.15 20.20 36.36
CA SER A 71 5.35 21.20 37.09
C SER A 71 5.49 21.13 38.62
N PRO A 72 5.50 19.95 39.27
CA PRO A 72 5.65 19.87 40.73
C PRO A 72 6.98 20.44 41.22
N ILE A 73 8.06 20.15 40.48
CA ILE A 73 9.40 20.65 40.77
C ILE A 73 9.41 22.19 40.63
N ILE A 74 8.79 22.70 39.56
CA ILE A 74 8.69 24.14 39.30
C ILE A 74 7.89 24.84 40.42
N ILE A 75 6.72 24.31 40.80
CA ILE A 75 5.86 24.89 41.85
C ILE A 75 6.59 24.92 43.20
N GLN A 76 7.27 23.83 43.57
CA GLN A 76 7.99 23.75 44.84
C GLN A 76 9.19 24.70 44.86
N ALA A 77 9.90 24.83 43.74
CA ALA A 77 10.99 25.79 43.61
C ALA A 77 10.50 27.25 43.59
N GLN A 78 9.33 27.55 42.99
CA GLN A 78 8.70 28.87 43.08
C GLN A 78 8.30 29.24 44.51
N ALA A 79 7.76 28.28 45.27
CA ALA A 79 7.44 28.48 46.69
C ALA A 79 8.67 28.85 47.53
N LEU A 80 9.87 28.54 47.03
CA LEU A 80 11.16 28.86 47.63
C LEU A 80 11.85 30.08 46.98
N GLY A 81 11.13 30.84 46.15
CA GLY A 81 11.60 32.12 45.60
C GLY A 81 12.36 32.05 44.27
N VAL A 82 12.29 30.95 43.52
CA VAL A 82 12.95 30.80 42.20
C VAL A 82 12.07 31.31 41.05
N GLU A 83 12.63 32.08 40.10
CA GLU A 83 11.90 32.59 38.92
C GLU A 83 11.56 31.49 37.89
N GLN A 84 10.32 31.50 37.38
CA GLN A 84 9.74 30.43 36.57
C GLN A 84 10.43 30.21 35.21
N GLY A 85 10.83 31.29 34.52
CA GLY A 85 11.41 31.24 33.18
C GLY A 85 12.86 30.73 33.14
N GLN A 86 13.59 30.81 34.26
CA GLN A 86 14.91 30.21 34.37
C GLN A 86 14.83 28.69 34.59
N MET A 87 13.78 28.19 35.27
CA MET A 87 13.71 26.79 35.72
C MET A 87 13.43 25.74 34.64
N GLN A 88 12.59 26.04 33.64
CA GLN A 88 12.31 25.07 32.56
C GLN A 88 13.59 24.70 31.79
N THR A 89 14.45 25.70 31.60
CA THR A 89 15.71 25.65 30.87
C THR A 89 16.76 24.72 31.51
N PHE A 90 16.79 24.63 32.85
CA PHE A 90 17.72 23.75 33.58
C PHE A 90 17.21 22.32 33.79
N LEU A 91 15.89 22.11 33.78
CA LEU A 91 15.26 20.81 34.06
C LEU A 91 15.05 19.94 32.80
N LEU A 92 14.91 20.57 31.63
CA LEU A 92 14.97 19.94 30.31
C LEU A 92 16.03 20.66 29.46
N PRO A 93 17.32 20.56 29.81
CA PRO A 93 18.35 21.35 29.15
C PRO A 93 18.67 20.84 27.74
N VAL A 94 18.22 19.63 27.36
CA VAL A 94 18.38 19.08 26.02
C VAL A 94 17.03 18.98 25.33
N GLU A 95 16.90 19.58 24.15
CA GLU A 95 15.71 19.46 23.29
C GLU A 95 16.05 18.80 21.95
N ALA A 96 15.08 18.02 21.46
CA ALA A 96 15.12 17.35 20.17
C ALA A 96 14.41 18.22 19.14
N ASP A 97 15.15 18.74 18.16
CA ASP A 97 14.54 19.34 16.97
C ASP A 97 14.61 18.33 15.82
N THR A 98 13.47 17.91 15.31
CA THR A 98 13.43 17.04 14.12
C THR A 98 13.10 17.89 12.93
N HIS A 99 13.98 17.91 11.94
CA HIS A 99 13.83 18.67 10.72
C HIS A 99 13.59 17.72 9.53
N PRO A 100 12.33 17.53 9.11
CA PRO A 100 12.02 16.75 7.91
C PRO A 100 12.62 17.43 6.69
N LEU A 101 13.44 16.69 5.95
CA LEU A 101 14.02 17.20 4.72
C LEU A 101 12.98 17.11 3.59
N TYR A 102 12.78 18.23 2.89
CA TYR A 102 11.95 18.37 1.68
C TYR A 102 10.44 18.14 1.85
N ASN A 103 9.97 17.86 3.06
CA ASN A 103 8.55 17.78 3.39
C ASN A 103 8.28 18.37 4.78
N PRO A 104 8.38 19.71 4.96
CA PRO A 104 8.34 20.35 6.27
C PRO A 104 7.00 20.14 6.99
N ASP A 105 5.91 20.11 6.22
CA ASP A 105 4.55 19.95 6.74
C ASP A 105 4.14 18.48 6.91
N MET A 106 5.07 17.54 6.64
CA MET A 106 4.80 16.10 6.66
C MET A 106 3.59 15.70 5.78
N ASP A 107 3.39 16.42 4.67
CA ASP A 107 2.28 16.18 3.76
C ASP A 107 2.44 14.80 3.10
N TYR A 108 1.43 13.96 3.31
CA TYR A 108 1.32 12.63 2.73
C TYR A 108 1.32 12.65 1.19
N SER A 109 0.82 13.74 0.59
CA SER A 109 0.75 13.92 -0.86
C SER A 109 2.14 13.99 -1.49
N ILE A 110 3.09 14.67 -0.84
CA ILE A 110 4.48 14.85 -1.33
C ILE A 110 5.20 13.50 -1.41
N TYR A 111 4.96 12.63 -0.44
CA TYR A 111 5.57 11.30 -0.37
C TYR A 111 4.93 10.28 -1.31
N LEU A 112 3.59 10.19 -1.35
CA LEU A 112 2.91 9.08 -2.03
C LEU A 112 2.60 9.35 -3.49
N SER A 113 2.32 10.59 -3.87
CA SER A 113 1.72 10.91 -5.17
C SER A 113 2.55 10.41 -6.36
N GLN A 114 3.84 10.74 -6.39
CA GLN A 114 4.72 10.35 -7.49
C GLN A 114 4.96 8.84 -7.53
N PRO A 115 5.40 8.16 -6.46
CA PRO A 115 5.69 6.74 -6.55
C PRO A 115 4.43 5.90 -6.84
N PHE A 116 3.29 6.21 -6.19
CA PHE A 116 2.05 5.46 -6.45
C PHE A 116 1.51 5.70 -7.85
N PHE A 117 1.64 6.91 -8.40
CA PHE A 117 1.28 7.13 -9.80
C PHE A 117 2.07 6.18 -10.71
N PHE A 118 3.39 6.11 -10.56
CA PHE A 118 4.22 5.26 -11.43
C PHE A 118 4.09 3.76 -11.16
N VAL A 119 3.76 3.35 -9.94
CA VAL A 119 3.36 1.97 -9.62
C VAL A 119 2.08 1.58 -10.36
N LEU A 120 1.03 2.42 -10.28
CA LEU A 120 -0.22 2.20 -11.02
C LEU A 120 0.00 2.26 -12.53
N PHE A 121 0.86 3.17 -12.97
CA PHE A 121 1.24 3.29 -14.36
C PHE A 121 2.00 2.05 -14.87
N GLN A 122 2.87 1.45 -14.05
CA GLN A 122 3.53 0.18 -14.37
C GLN A 122 2.52 -0.91 -14.66
N ILE A 123 1.50 -1.05 -13.80
CA ILE A 123 0.41 -2.03 -13.97
C ILE A 123 -0.23 -1.82 -15.35
N LEU A 124 -0.61 -0.59 -15.67
CA LEU A 124 -1.23 -0.27 -16.97
C LEU A 124 -0.30 -0.61 -18.15
N VAL A 125 0.98 -0.22 -18.10
CA VAL A 125 1.95 -0.49 -19.17
C VAL A 125 2.14 -1.98 -19.38
N LEU A 126 2.30 -2.77 -18.31
CA LEU A 126 2.47 -4.22 -18.42
C LEU A 126 1.23 -4.87 -19.04
N LEU A 127 0.04 -4.53 -18.54
CA LEU A 127 -1.24 -5.10 -18.96
C LEU A 127 -1.54 -4.79 -20.43
N VAL A 128 -1.37 -3.53 -20.85
CA VAL A 128 -1.58 -3.12 -22.26
C VAL A 128 -0.56 -3.79 -23.18
N THR A 129 0.70 -3.91 -22.76
CA THR A 129 1.75 -4.56 -23.56
C THR A 129 1.45 -6.03 -23.78
N VAL A 130 1.13 -6.77 -22.70
CA VAL A 130 0.72 -8.18 -22.76
C VAL A 130 -0.49 -8.37 -23.64
N TYR A 131 -1.52 -7.54 -23.47
CA TYR A 131 -2.75 -7.64 -24.28
C TYR A 131 -2.48 -7.30 -25.75
N SER A 132 -1.64 -6.31 -26.04
CA SER A 132 -1.30 -5.94 -27.42
C SER A 132 -0.65 -7.12 -28.17
N ILE A 133 0.27 -7.84 -27.53
CA ILE A 133 0.93 -9.02 -28.14
C ILE A 133 -0.01 -10.22 -28.12
N GLY A 134 -0.65 -10.47 -26.99
CA GLY A 134 -1.54 -11.59 -26.78
C GLY A 134 -2.74 -11.60 -27.72
N SER A 135 -3.34 -10.44 -27.99
CA SER A 135 -4.47 -10.33 -28.91
C SER A 135 -4.18 -10.88 -30.32
N GLU A 136 -2.93 -10.88 -30.79
CA GLU A 136 -2.55 -11.49 -32.06
C GLU A 136 -2.74 -13.02 -32.05
N PHE A 137 -2.36 -13.64 -30.93
CA PHE A 137 -2.58 -15.07 -30.69
C PHE A 137 -4.07 -15.36 -30.49
N LYS A 138 -4.80 -14.51 -29.76
CA LYS A 138 -6.24 -14.70 -29.51
C LYS A 138 -7.06 -14.66 -30.79
N PHE A 139 -6.73 -13.73 -31.69
CA PHE A 139 -7.53 -13.45 -32.89
C PHE A 139 -6.94 -14.06 -34.17
N GLY A 140 -5.87 -14.84 -34.10
CA GLY A 140 -5.25 -15.51 -35.26
C GLY A 140 -4.62 -14.54 -36.26
N THR A 141 -4.23 -13.34 -35.84
CA THR A 141 -3.64 -12.30 -36.72
C THR A 141 -2.12 -12.33 -36.75
N THR A 142 -1.49 -13.24 -36.01
CA THR A 142 -0.04 -13.41 -35.89
C THR A 142 0.68 -13.57 -37.23
N GLN A 143 0.05 -14.23 -38.22
CA GLN A 143 0.63 -14.38 -39.56
C GLN A 143 0.75 -13.03 -40.29
N ASN A 144 -0.28 -12.19 -40.19
CA ASN A 144 -0.28 -10.86 -40.81
C ASN A 144 0.73 -9.94 -40.11
N TRP A 145 0.81 -10.02 -38.78
CA TRP A 145 1.79 -9.28 -37.99
C TRP A 145 3.24 -9.63 -38.39
N MET A 146 3.55 -10.91 -38.56
CA MET A 146 4.88 -11.36 -38.97
C MET A 146 5.22 -10.98 -40.43
N ARG A 147 4.24 -11.03 -41.34
CA ARG A 147 4.41 -10.58 -42.73
C ARG A 147 4.78 -9.11 -42.80
N ALA A 148 4.10 -8.25 -42.03
CA ALA A 148 4.37 -6.82 -41.98
C ALA A 148 5.80 -6.49 -41.49
N ALA A 149 6.43 -7.41 -40.74
CA ALA A 149 7.78 -7.27 -40.23
C ALA A 149 8.85 -7.97 -41.10
N THR A 150 8.49 -8.39 -42.32
CA THR A 150 9.44 -8.98 -43.27
C THR A 150 10.11 -7.86 -44.07
N PRO A 151 11.46 -7.83 -44.14
CA PRO A 151 12.18 -6.86 -44.96
C PRO A 151 11.71 -6.87 -46.43
N PRO A 152 11.63 -5.72 -47.12
CA PRO A 152 11.11 -5.63 -48.49
C PRO A 152 11.87 -6.47 -49.52
N ASP A 153 13.13 -6.78 -49.25
CA ASP A 153 14.05 -7.58 -50.06
C ASP A 153 13.84 -9.09 -49.91
N LYS A 154 12.98 -9.54 -48.99
CA LYS A 154 12.78 -10.97 -48.68
C LYS A 154 11.34 -11.40 -48.91
N ASP A 155 11.18 -12.67 -49.30
CA ASP A 155 9.87 -13.25 -49.57
C ASP A 155 8.97 -13.17 -48.30
N PRO A 156 7.84 -12.43 -48.35
CA PRO A 156 6.89 -12.30 -47.25
C PRO A 156 6.11 -13.60 -46.98
N ALA A 157 6.10 -14.56 -47.92
CA ALA A 157 5.49 -15.87 -47.68
C ALA A 157 6.32 -16.71 -46.69
N ASN A 158 7.64 -16.52 -46.66
CA ASN A 158 8.53 -17.22 -45.74
C ASN A 158 8.67 -16.45 -44.41
N LEU A 159 7.86 -16.83 -43.42
CA LEU A 159 7.88 -16.31 -42.04
C LEU A 159 9.23 -16.48 -41.33
N GLN A 160 10.20 -17.20 -41.91
CA GLN A 160 11.54 -17.23 -41.38
C GLN A 160 12.28 -15.90 -41.53
N ASN A 161 12.00 -15.18 -42.61
CA ASN A 161 12.65 -13.93 -42.99
C ASN A 161 12.20 -12.73 -42.15
N ALA A 162 11.06 -12.84 -41.45
CA ALA A 162 10.54 -11.80 -40.58
C ALA A 162 11.50 -11.47 -39.42
N SER A 163 11.77 -10.18 -39.22
CA SER A 163 12.55 -9.70 -38.08
C SER A 163 11.63 -9.56 -36.86
N ILE A 164 11.81 -10.44 -35.87
CA ILE A 164 11.00 -10.39 -34.64
C ILE A 164 11.23 -9.10 -33.86
N LEU A 165 12.45 -8.56 -33.90
CA LEU A 165 12.77 -7.28 -33.29
C LEU A 165 11.96 -6.15 -33.95
N ALA A 166 11.91 -6.11 -35.29
CA ALA A 166 11.11 -5.11 -36.00
C ALA A 166 9.61 -5.29 -35.73
N ALA A 167 9.13 -6.54 -35.65
CA ALA A 167 7.73 -6.85 -35.37
C ALA A 167 7.29 -6.34 -33.98
N VAL A 168 8.08 -6.63 -32.96
CA VAL A 168 7.80 -6.23 -31.58
C VAL A 168 8.05 -4.74 -31.39
N ALA A 169 9.19 -4.20 -31.83
CA ALA A 169 9.49 -2.78 -31.71
C ALA A 169 8.48 -1.91 -32.46
N GLY A 170 8.13 -2.26 -33.70
CA GLY A 170 7.15 -1.52 -34.50
C GLY A 170 5.75 -1.53 -33.87
N LYS A 171 5.40 -2.61 -33.17
CA LYS A 171 4.12 -2.72 -32.46
C LYS A 171 4.11 -1.97 -31.12
N LEU A 172 5.21 -2.02 -30.37
CA LEU A 172 5.30 -1.39 -29.05
C LEU A 172 5.57 0.12 -29.13
N LEU A 173 6.23 0.60 -30.18
CA LEU A 173 6.63 2.01 -30.33
C LEU A 173 5.45 3.00 -30.18
N PRO A 174 4.27 2.82 -30.80
CA PRO A 174 3.13 3.71 -30.57
C PRO A 174 2.70 3.76 -29.10
N TYR A 175 2.69 2.62 -28.41
CA TYR A 175 2.37 2.55 -26.98
C TYR A 175 3.47 3.23 -26.16
N THR A 176 4.75 3.03 -26.49
CA THR A 176 5.87 3.71 -25.84
C THR A 176 5.73 5.21 -25.96
N LEU A 177 5.38 5.75 -27.14
CA LEU A 177 5.17 7.18 -27.35
C LEU A 177 4.00 7.73 -26.53
N VAL A 178 2.86 7.04 -26.54
CA VAL A 178 1.67 7.44 -25.76
C VAL A 178 1.96 7.40 -24.26
N PHE A 179 2.56 6.32 -23.76
CA PHE A 179 2.91 6.21 -22.34
C PHE A 179 3.99 7.22 -21.95
N SER A 180 4.96 7.51 -22.83
CA SER A 180 5.96 8.53 -22.56
C SER A 180 5.32 9.91 -22.46
N ALA A 181 4.37 10.24 -23.35
CA ALA A 181 3.62 11.50 -23.26
C ALA A 181 2.82 11.59 -21.95
N ILE A 182 2.14 10.51 -21.54
CA ILE A 182 1.40 10.46 -20.27
C ILE A 182 2.34 10.60 -19.07
N GLY A 183 3.46 9.87 -19.04
CA GLY A 183 4.42 9.92 -17.94
C GLY A 183 5.11 11.28 -17.81
N ILE A 184 5.46 11.90 -18.95
CA ILE A 184 6.01 13.26 -18.99
C ILE A 184 4.97 14.28 -18.52
N LEU A 185 3.72 14.20 -19.00
CA LEU A 185 2.63 15.05 -18.54
C LEU A 185 2.41 14.90 -17.04
N ALA A 186 2.43 13.67 -16.52
CA ALA A 186 2.29 13.40 -15.10
C ALA A 186 3.40 14.08 -14.28
N ASN A 187 4.66 14.01 -14.71
CA ASN A 187 5.75 14.75 -14.06
C ASN A 187 5.48 16.27 -14.03
N TYR A 188 4.98 16.86 -15.13
CA TYR A 188 4.63 18.28 -15.14
C TYR A 188 3.43 18.63 -14.24
N VAL A 189 2.43 17.76 -14.15
CA VAL A 189 1.28 17.94 -13.25
C VAL A 189 1.72 17.84 -11.79
N LEU A 190 2.56 16.85 -11.47
CA LEU A 190 3.08 16.61 -10.13
C LEU A 190 3.96 17.78 -9.65
N PHE A 191 4.95 18.19 -10.43
CA PHE A 191 5.89 19.24 -10.02
C PHE A 191 5.39 20.66 -10.28
N GLY A 192 4.35 20.83 -11.10
CA GLY A 192 3.74 22.13 -11.41
C GLY A 192 2.50 22.39 -10.54
N PRO A 193 1.28 22.13 -11.04
CA PRO A 193 0.02 22.39 -10.33
C PRO A 193 -0.11 21.76 -8.93
N LEU A 194 0.48 20.58 -8.71
CA LEU A 194 0.43 19.91 -7.41
C LEU A 194 1.56 20.36 -6.47
N HIS A 195 2.46 21.23 -6.94
CA HIS A 195 3.53 21.86 -6.16
C HIS A 195 4.41 20.86 -5.39
N ILE A 196 4.56 19.63 -5.89
CA ILE A 196 5.44 18.63 -5.26
C ILE A 196 6.88 19.12 -5.38
N PRO A 197 7.63 19.23 -4.27
CA PRO A 197 9.01 19.70 -4.27
C PRO A 197 9.87 18.90 -5.25
N PHE A 198 10.55 19.59 -6.16
CA PHE A 198 11.45 18.96 -7.13
C PHE A 198 12.68 19.83 -7.34
N GLN A 199 13.85 19.30 -7.00
CA GLN A 199 15.13 20.01 -7.13
C GLN A 199 16.03 19.48 -8.25
N GLY A 200 15.66 18.35 -8.86
CA GLY A 200 16.44 17.70 -9.91
C GLY A 200 16.26 18.31 -11.30
N SER A 201 16.88 17.67 -12.30
CA SER A 201 16.70 18.03 -13.71
C SER A 201 15.44 17.38 -14.29
N LEU A 202 14.49 18.18 -14.77
CA LEU A 202 13.28 17.69 -15.45
C LEU A 202 13.63 16.84 -16.68
N TRP A 203 14.70 17.19 -17.41
CA TRP A 203 15.17 16.40 -18.54
C TRP A 203 15.61 15.00 -18.13
N LEU A 204 16.35 14.88 -17.02
CA LEU A 204 16.82 13.61 -16.52
C LEU A 204 15.66 12.76 -15.97
N MET A 205 14.73 13.38 -15.24
CA MET A 205 13.51 12.73 -14.76
C MET A 205 12.70 12.15 -15.94
N ASN A 206 12.44 12.95 -16.96
CA ASN A 206 11.70 12.51 -18.14
C ASN A 206 12.44 11.42 -18.91
N ALA A 207 13.77 11.50 -19.05
CA ALA A 207 14.57 10.45 -19.69
C ALA A 207 14.47 9.11 -18.93
N ILE A 208 14.55 9.15 -17.60
CA ILE A 208 14.40 7.97 -16.73
C ILE A 208 12.96 7.44 -16.79
N THR A 209 11.94 8.30 -16.86
CA THR A 209 10.54 7.90 -17.08
C THR A 209 10.37 7.13 -18.38
N VAL A 210 10.92 7.60 -19.50
CA VAL A 210 10.86 6.88 -20.79
C VAL A 210 11.58 5.54 -20.71
N LEU A 211 12.77 5.52 -20.11
CA LEU A 211 13.53 4.29 -19.91
C LEU A 211 12.77 3.27 -19.05
N PHE A 212 12.12 3.72 -17.98
CA PHE A 212 11.27 2.90 -17.12
C PHE A 212 10.09 2.29 -17.88
N ILE A 213 9.40 3.08 -18.73
CA ILE A 213 8.31 2.58 -19.57
C ILE A 213 8.83 1.48 -20.51
N MET A 214 9.94 1.74 -21.19
CA MET A 214 10.56 0.75 -22.09
C MET A 214 10.97 -0.53 -21.34
N ALA A 215 11.61 -0.40 -20.17
CA ALA A 215 12.00 -1.53 -19.32
C ALA A 215 10.78 -2.33 -18.84
N THR A 216 9.69 -1.65 -18.50
CA THR A 216 8.41 -2.27 -18.13
C THR A 216 7.80 -3.03 -19.31
N GLN A 217 7.79 -2.45 -20.51
CA GLN A 217 7.34 -3.14 -21.72
C GLN A 217 8.23 -4.37 -22.03
N ALA A 218 9.54 -4.26 -21.84
CA ALA A 218 10.48 -5.36 -22.03
C ALA A 218 10.23 -6.51 -21.02
N LEU A 219 9.92 -6.18 -19.76
CA LEU A 219 9.49 -7.17 -18.76
C LEU A 219 8.19 -7.88 -19.19
N ALA A 220 7.20 -7.13 -19.69
CA ALA A 220 5.96 -7.73 -20.21
C ALA A 220 6.23 -8.68 -21.39
N VAL A 221 7.10 -8.29 -22.33
CA VAL A 221 7.51 -9.16 -23.45
C VAL A 221 8.21 -10.42 -22.93
N LEU A 222 9.09 -10.27 -21.93
CA LEU A 222 9.78 -11.39 -21.32
C LEU A 222 8.80 -12.38 -20.70
N ILE A 223 7.89 -11.92 -19.84
CA ILE A 223 6.89 -12.77 -19.19
C ILE A 223 6.01 -13.46 -20.24
N PHE A 224 5.57 -12.71 -21.26
CA PHE A 224 4.74 -13.26 -22.34
C PHE A 224 5.45 -14.37 -23.12
N SER A 225 6.74 -14.19 -23.39
CA SER A 225 7.52 -15.10 -24.23
C SER A 225 7.81 -16.45 -23.58
N VAL A 226 7.83 -16.53 -22.24
CA VAL A 226 8.06 -17.81 -21.54
C VAL A 226 6.88 -18.76 -21.71
N PHE A 227 5.64 -18.27 -21.59
CA PHE A 227 4.42 -19.10 -21.69
C PHE A 227 3.27 -18.31 -22.36
N PRO A 228 3.12 -18.31 -23.70
CA PRO A 228 2.20 -17.42 -24.44
C PRO A 228 0.72 -17.86 -24.34
N LYS A 229 0.18 -17.84 -23.12
CA LYS A 229 -1.22 -18.08 -22.81
C LYS A 229 -1.78 -16.86 -22.09
N ILE A 230 -2.60 -16.11 -22.81
CA ILE A 230 -3.02 -14.74 -22.47
C ILE A 230 -3.63 -14.65 -21.08
N ALA A 231 -4.59 -15.53 -20.77
CA ALA A 231 -5.27 -15.51 -19.47
C ALA A 231 -4.29 -15.68 -18.29
N TYR A 232 -3.33 -16.61 -18.38
CA TYR A 232 -2.35 -16.81 -17.32
C TYR A 232 -1.37 -15.64 -17.20
N ILE A 233 -0.87 -15.14 -18.33
CA ILE A 233 0.10 -14.04 -18.32
C ILE A 233 -0.53 -12.78 -17.75
N ILE A 234 -1.78 -12.48 -18.10
CA ILE A 234 -2.46 -11.32 -17.54
C ILE A 234 -2.61 -11.47 -16.02
N SER A 235 -2.98 -12.65 -15.50
CA SER A 235 -3.01 -12.87 -14.05
C SER A 235 -1.65 -12.67 -13.39
N VAL A 236 -0.57 -13.21 -13.99
CA VAL A 236 0.81 -13.06 -13.48
C VAL A 236 1.27 -11.60 -13.50
N VAL A 237 0.95 -10.87 -14.56
CA VAL A 237 1.32 -9.46 -14.73
C VAL A 237 0.53 -8.55 -13.80
N SER A 238 -0.77 -8.80 -13.62
CA SER A 238 -1.57 -8.14 -12.58
C SER A 238 -0.94 -8.35 -11.20
N MET A 239 -0.38 -9.54 -10.97
CA MET A 239 0.32 -9.86 -9.73
C MET A 239 1.63 -9.14 -9.51
N ILE A 240 2.50 -9.18 -10.50
CA ILE A 240 3.77 -8.44 -10.49
C ILE A 240 3.49 -6.94 -10.35
N GLY A 241 2.47 -6.45 -11.03
CA GLY A 241 2.02 -5.07 -10.94
C GLY A 241 1.64 -4.65 -9.52
N SER A 242 0.78 -5.42 -8.83
CA SER A 242 0.36 -5.11 -7.45
C SER A 242 1.51 -5.21 -6.44
N LEU A 243 2.40 -6.21 -6.60
CA LEU A 243 3.55 -6.40 -5.72
C LEU A 243 4.61 -5.30 -5.92
N GLY A 244 4.64 -4.69 -7.10
CA GLY A 244 5.54 -3.58 -7.42
C GLY A 244 5.40 -2.40 -6.46
N ALA A 245 4.19 -2.14 -5.93
CA ALA A 245 3.99 -1.11 -4.90
C ALA A 245 4.87 -1.36 -3.67
N THR A 246 4.83 -2.59 -3.16
CA THR A 246 5.58 -2.97 -1.97
C THR A 246 7.06 -3.17 -2.27
N LEU A 247 7.39 -3.89 -3.33
CA LEU A 247 8.78 -4.23 -3.70
C LEU A 247 9.55 -3.05 -4.29
N SER A 248 8.88 -1.93 -4.58
CA SER A 248 9.57 -0.67 -4.91
C SER A 248 10.21 0.02 -3.70
N GLY A 249 9.91 -0.42 -2.47
CA GLY A 249 10.43 0.20 -1.25
C GLY A 249 9.62 1.38 -0.73
N VAL A 250 8.59 1.80 -1.48
CA VAL A 250 7.77 2.96 -1.10
C VAL A 250 7.02 2.64 0.18
N THR A 251 6.27 1.55 0.27
CA THR A 251 5.43 1.26 1.44
C THR A 251 6.22 0.76 2.64
N PHE A 252 7.29 0.01 2.40
CA PHE A 252 8.20 -0.49 3.43
C PHE A 252 9.61 -0.57 2.85
N PRO A 253 10.64 -0.06 3.56
CA PRO A 253 12.00 -0.05 3.04
C PRO A 253 12.48 -1.45 2.67
N VAL A 254 12.92 -1.63 1.42
CA VAL A 254 13.34 -2.96 0.95
C VAL A 254 14.54 -3.49 1.75
N ALA A 255 15.44 -2.61 2.16
CA ALA A 255 16.59 -2.95 3.00
C ALA A 255 16.19 -3.52 4.38
N ALA A 256 14.95 -3.30 4.84
CA ALA A 256 14.42 -3.86 6.08
C ALA A 256 13.64 -5.18 5.86
N MET A 257 13.44 -5.62 4.61
CA MET A 257 12.77 -6.88 4.28
C MET A 257 13.71 -8.08 4.46
N TYR A 258 13.14 -9.30 4.52
CA TYR A 258 13.96 -10.51 4.52
C TYR A 258 14.75 -10.66 3.21
N ALA A 259 15.96 -11.22 3.31
CA ALA A 259 16.90 -11.34 2.19
C ALA A 259 16.30 -11.94 0.89
N PRO A 260 15.42 -12.96 0.91
CA PRO A 260 14.79 -13.46 -0.32
C PRO A 260 13.87 -12.43 -0.98
N VAL A 261 13.16 -11.63 -0.19
CA VAL A 261 12.25 -10.58 -0.67
C VAL A 261 13.03 -9.40 -1.24
N ASP A 262 14.09 -8.99 -0.54
CA ASP A 262 15.03 -7.97 -1.05
C ASP A 262 15.63 -8.42 -2.38
N ALA A 263 16.16 -9.64 -2.48
CA ALA A 263 16.67 -10.16 -3.75
C ALA A 263 15.60 -10.20 -4.86
N ALA A 264 14.37 -10.63 -4.56
CA ALA A 264 13.28 -10.71 -5.53
C ALA A 264 12.84 -9.32 -6.05
N SER A 265 12.96 -8.28 -5.24
CA SER A 265 12.53 -6.93 -5.63
C SER A 265 13.38 -6.32 -6.77
N TYR A 266 14.60 -6.80 -6.99
CA TYR A 266 15.42 -6.40 -8.16
C TYR A 266 14.77 -6.78 -9.49
N LEU A 267 13.81 -7.70 -9.50
CA LEU A 267 13.06 -8.14 -10.68
C LEU A 267 11.96 -7.14 -11.12
N PHE A 268 11.82 -6.00 -10.44
CA PHE A 268 10.76 -5.03 -10.68
C PHE A 268 11.33 -3.70 -11.20
N PRO A 269 11.04 -3.28 -12.45
CA PRO A 269 11.49 -2.00 -13.01
C PRO A 269 11.10 -0.80 -12.16
N VAL A 270 9.90 -0.82 -11.57
CA VAL A 270 9.43 0.26 -10.68
C VAL A 270 10.34 0.47 -9.48
N ARG A 271 11.00 -0.56 -8.95
CA ARG A 271 11.96 -0.40 -7.85
C ARG A 271 13.08 0.56 -8.25
N HIS A 272 13.74 0.27 -9.36
CA HIS A 272 14.87 1.06 -9.86
C HIS A 272 14.43 2.47 -10.28
N PHE A 273 13.24 2.58 -10.86
CA PHE A 273 12.66 3.89 -11.18
C PHE A 273 12.40 4.73 -9.93
N THR A 274 11.77 4.14 -8.90
CA THR A 274 11.48 4.82 -7.63
C THR A 274 12.76 5.26 -6.93
N GLU A 275 13.77 4.39 -6.82
CA GLU A 275 15.07 4.74 -6.23
C GLU A 275 15.69 5.95 -6.95
N ALA A 276 15.66 5.95 -8.28
CA ALA A 276 16.18 7.06 -9.07
C ALA A 276 15.34 8.34 -8.93
N SER A 277 14.00 8.23 -8.95
CA SER A 277 13.12 9.38 -8.86
C SER A 277 13.17 10.04 -7.49
N GLN A 278 13.18 9.24 -6.41
CA GLN A 278 13.32 9.75 -5.05
C GLN A 278 14.69 10.41 -4.84
N ALA A 279 15.77 9.84 -5.37
CA ALA A 279 17.08 10.49 -5.29
C ALA A 279 17.12 11.86 -5.98
N MET A 280 16.38 12.06 -7.08
CA MET A 280 16.25 13.38 -7.71
C MET A 280 15.34 14.34 -6.95
N ILE A 281 14.21 13.85 -6.42
CA ILE A 281 13.21 14.64 -5.69
C ILE A 281 13.80 15.14 -4.37
N TYR A 282 14.35 14.23 -3.56
CA TYR A 282 14.82 14.52 -2.22
C TYR A 282 16.28 14.95 -2.19
N PHE A 283 17.18 14.40 -3.01
CA PHE A 283 18.61 14.60 -2.79
C PHE A 283 19.29 15.51 -3.83
N ASN A 284 18.53 16.03 -4.80
CA ASN A 284 19.05 16.70 -6.00
C ASN A 284 20.21 15.88 -6.61
N ALA A 285 20.02 14.56 -6.67
CA ALA A 285 21.05 13.64 -7.11
C ALA A 285 21.28 13.76 -8.63
N GLY A 286 22.54 13.92 -9.03
CA GLY A 286 22.95 13.87 -10.44
C GLY A 286 23.09 12.43 -10.96
N PHE A 287 23.38 12.29 -12.25
CA PHE A 287 23.52 10.98 -12.93
C PHE A 287 24.52 10.03 -12.25
N ALA A 288 25.57 10.56 -11.62
CA ALA A 288 26.58 9.77 -10.91
C ALA A 288 26.02 8.94 -9.74
N TYR A 289 24.84 9.28 -9.21
CA TYR A 289 24.16 8.50 -8.18
C TYR A 289 23.08 7.57 -8.74
N LEU A 290 22.62 7.83 -9.97
CA LEU A 290 21.48 7.16 -10.60
C LEU A 290 21.91 6.04 -11.57
N TRP A 291 23.20 5.93 -11.87
CA TRP A 291 23.71 5.05 -12.93
C TRP A 291 23.39 3.57 -12.69
N GLN A 292 23.31 3.12 -11.43
CA GLN A 292 22.98 1.73 -11.09
C GLN A 292 21.53 1.41 -11.50
N SER A 293 20.60 2.26 -11.08
CA SER A 293 19.18 2.14 -11.44
C SER A 293 18.98 2.21 -12.95
N VAL A 294 19.67 3.13 -13.63
CA VAL A 294 19.65 3.24 -15.11
C VAL A 294 20.22 1.99 -15.78
N ALA A 295 21.34 1.46 -15.29
CA ALA A 295 21.96 0.25 -15.82
C ALA A 295 21.03 -0.96 -15.68
N ILE A 296 20.34 -1.12 -14.55
CA ILE A 296 19.41 -2.23 -14.35
C ILE A 296 18.19 -2.09 -15.26
N LEU A 297 17.65 -0.88 -15.44
CA LEU A 297 16.56 -0.65 -16.42
C LEU A 297 16.99 -1.00 -17.86
N LEU A 298 18.24 -0.73 -18.23
CA LEU A 298 18.81 -1.15 -19.51
C LEU A 298 18.99 -2.68 -19.60
N ILE A 299 19.30 -3.36 -18.50
CA ILE A 299 19.34 -4.83 -18.45
C ILE A 299 17.98 -5.44 -18.76
N PHE A 300 16.87 -4.87 -18.26
CA PHE A 300 15.52 -5.33 -18.64
C PHE A 300 15.29 -5.25 -20.16
N LEU A 301 15.75 -4.17 -20.81
CA LEU A 301 15.67 -4.04 -22.26
C LEU A 301 16.49 -5.10 -22.98
N LEU A 302 17.72 -5.35 -22.51
CA LEU A 302 18.58 -6.39 -23.05
C LEU A 302 17.91 -7.76 -22.93
N LEU A 303 17.37 -8.10 -21.75
CA LEU A 303 16.65 -9.36 -21.53
C LEU A 303 15.41 -9.49 -22.43
N GLY A 304 14.66 -8.40 -22.61
CA GLY A 304 13.51 -8.35 -23.51
C GLY A 304 13.88 -8.58 -24.98
N VAL A 305 15.08 -8.18 -25.41
CA VAL A 305 15.59 -8.48 -26.77
C VAL A 305 16.08 -9.92 -26.87
N LEU A 306 16.80 -10.41 -25.85
CA LEU A 306 17.37 -11.76 -25.84
C LEU A 306 16.29 -12.87 -25.87
N ILE A 307 15.09 -12.61 -25.34
CA ILE A 307 14.00 -13.59 -25.30
C ILE A 307 13.16 -13.65 -26.59
N LEU A 308 13.29 -12.67 -27.50
CA LEU A 308 12.51 -12.61 -28.74
C LEU A 308 12.62 -13.86 -29.64
N PRO A 309 13.75 -14.57 -29.75
CA PRO A 309 13.83 -15.82 -30.50
C PRO A 309 12.84 -16.88 -30.00
N LEU A 310 12.61 -16.95 -28.67
CA LEU A 310 11.63 -17.86 -28.08
C LEU A 310 10.21 -17.47 -28.47
N LEU A 311 9.89 -16.18 -28.46
CA LEU A 311 8.60 -15.68 -28.95
C LEU A 311 8.37 -16.03 -30.43
N LYS A 312 9.40 -15.84 -31.26
CA LYS A 312 9.35 -16.19 -32.69
C LYS A 312 9.10 -17.68 -32.89
N TRP A 313 9.69 -18.54 -32.04
CA TRP A 313 9.44 -19.98 -32.06
C TRP A 313 7.98 -20.31 -31.74
N TRP A 314 7.42 -19.73 -30.68
CA TRP A 314 6.01 -19.91 -30.30
C TRP A 314 5.05 -19.48 -31.41
N ILE A 315 5.27 -18.30 -31.99
CA ILE A 315 4.47 -17.78 -33.11
C ILE A 315 4.40 -18.79 -34.26
N ARG A 316 5.55 -19.37 -34.64
CA ARG A 316 5.61 -20.36 -35.73
C ARG A 316 4.88 -21.65 -35.38
N LYS A 317 5.04 -22.11 -34.14
CA LYS A 317 4.37 -23.31 -33.65
C LYS A 317 2.84 -23.15 -33.73
N THR A 318 2.30 -22.03 -33.24
CA THR A 318 0.86 -21.75 -33.28
C THR A 318 0.33 -21.68 -34.73
N ILE A 319 1.05 -21.00 -35.63
CA ILE A 319 0.66 -20.93 -37.05
C ILE A 319 0.64 -22.34 -37.69
N SER A 320 1.60 -23.19 -37.35
CA SER A 320 1.65 -24.57 -37.86
C SER A 320 0.48 -25.42 -37.34
N GLU A 321 0.09 -25.25 -36.08
CA GLU A 321 -1.05 -25.95 -35.47
C GLU A 321 -2.37 -25.51 -36.10
N GLU A 322 -2.60 -24.20 -36.29
CA GLU A 322 -3.82 -23.66 -36.92
C GLU A 322 -4.04 -24.14 -38.36
N VAL A 323 -2.95 -24.26 -39.15
CA VAL A 323 -3.01 -24.79 -40.52
C VAL A 323 -3.38 -26.28 -40.52
N THR A 324 -2.92 -27.03 -39.51
CA THR A 324 -3.21 -28.46 -39.38
C THR A 324 -4.66 -28.70 -38.95
N GLU A 325 -5.16 -27.90 -38.01
CA GLU A 325 -6.52 -28.03 -37.48
C GLU A 325 -7.60 -27.69 -38.54
N LYS A 326 -7.36 -26.65 -39.36
CA LYS A 326 -8.23 -26.30 -40.51
C LYS A 326 -8.27 -27.37 -41.61
N ALA A 327 -7.30 -28.29 -41.66
CA ALA A 327 -7.27 -29.38 -42.63
C ALA A 327 -8.12 -30.60 -42.21
N THR A 328 -8.53 -30.67 -40.94
CA THR A 328 -9.42 -31.73 -40.41
C THR A 328 -10.89 -31.26 -40.41
N PRO A 329 -11.82 -31.99 -41.05
CA PRO A 329 -13.25 -31.66 -40.98
C PRO A 329 -13.75 -31.83 -39.55
N GLN A 330 -14.29 -30.76 -38.97
CA GLN A 330 -14.82 -30.77 -37.61
C GLN A 330 -16.27 -31.27 -37.64
N GLU A 331 -16.50 -32.52 -37.19
CA GLU A 331 -17.86 -33.04 -36.96
C GLU A 331 -18.56 -32.19 -35.90
N SER A 332 -19.61 -31.48 -36.30
CA SER A 332 -20.46 -30.72 -35.40
C SER A 332 -21.27 -31.67 -34.52
N LEU A 333 -20.77 -31.96 -33.31
CA LEU A 333 -21.55 -32.58 -32.25
C LEU A 333 -22.61 -31.59 -31.77
N ALA A 334 -23.77 -31.62 -32.41
CA ALA A 334 -24.99 -30.98 -31.95
C ALA A 334 -25.42 -31.65 -30.63
N HIS A 335 -25.00 -31.10 -29.50
CA HIS A 335 -25.54 -31.50 -28.21
C HIS A 335 -27.00 -31.07 -28.10
N THR A 336 -27.86 -32.06 -27.89
CA THR A 336 -29.29 -31.97 -27.67
C THR A 336 -29.62 -30.97 -26.56
N ALA A 337 -30.32 -29.89 -26.92
CA ALA A 337 -30.85 -28.91 -26.00
C ALA A 337 -31.96 -29.54 -25.15
N GLY A 338 -31.65 -29.81 -23.87
CA GLY A 338 -32.67 -30.05 -22.86
C GLY A 338 -33.42 -28.74 -22.59
N ASN A 339 -34.62 -28.60 -23.17
CA ASN A 339 -35.57 -27.50 -22.95
C ASN A 339 -36.25 -27.57 -21.56
N GLY A 340 -35.47 -27.74 -20.50
CA GLY A 340 -35.94 -27.66 -19.11
C GLY A 340 -35.55 -26.34 -18.46
N MET A 341 -36.45 -25.73 -17.68
CA MET A 341 -36.07 -24.62 -16.79
C MET A 341 -34.91 -25.08 -15.90
N PRO A 342 -33.78 -24.34 -15.81
CA PRO A 342 -32.70 -24.73 -14.93
C PRO A 342 -33.19 -24.72 -13.48
N SER A 343 -33.10 -25.88 -12.82
CA SER A 343 -33.37 -25.95 -11.39
C SER A 343 -32.27 -25.23 -10.62
N LEU A 344 -32.53 -24.78 -9.40
CA LEU A 344 -31.51 -24.14 -8.57
C LEU A 344 -30.27 -25.04 -8.38
N GLY A 345 -30.48 -26.36 -8.26
CA GLY A 345 -29.41 -27.34 -8.15
C GLY A 345 -28.56 -27.46 -9.43
N ASP A 346 -29.17 -27.30 -10.60
CA ASP A 346 -28.44 -27.33 -11.88
C ASP A 346 -27.52 -26.10 -12.01
N VAL A 347 -28.00 -24.93 -11.60
CA VAL A 347 -27.18 -23.70 -11.56
C VAL A 347 -25.97 -23.91 -10.66
N ILE A 348 -26.19 -24.40 -9.43
CA ILE A 348 -25.12 -24.63 -8.44
C ILE A 348 -24.09 -25.62 -8.98
N ARG A 349 -24.55 -26.74 -9.58
CA ARG A 349 -23.65 -27.76 -10.15
C ARG A 349 -22.86 -27.22 -11.33
N HIS A 350 -23.50 -26.42 -12.19
CA HIS A 350 -22.87 -25.81 -13.34
C HIS A 350 -21.74 -24.84 -12.91
N GLU A 351 -22.01 -23.96 -11.96
CA GLU A 351 -21.02 -23.00 -11.45
C GLU A 351 -19.83 -23.69 -10.77
N TRP A 352 -20.08 -24.68 -9.92
CA TRP A 352 -19.00 -25.47 -9.31
C TRP A 352 -18.13 -26.17 -10.34
N LYS A 353 -18.75 -26.72 -11.38
CA LYS A 353 -18.02 -27.35 -12.48
C LYS A 353 -17.18 -26.31 -13.22
N ALA A 354 -17.75 -25.18 -13.59
CA ALA A 354 -17.04 -24.12 -14.31
C ALA A 354 -15.79 -23.63 -13.55
N ILE A 355 -15.92 -23.38 -12.25
CA ILE A 355 -14.79 -22.97 -11.38
C ILE A 355 -13.70 -24.05 -11.31
N SER A 356 -14.10 -25.31 -11.13
CA SER A 356 -13.15 -26.43 -10.96
C SER A 356 -12.48 -26.88 -12.25
N THR A 357 -13.06 -26.59 -13.42
CA THR A 357 -12.48 -26.97 -14.71
C THR A 357 -11.70 -25.85 -15.39
N ASN A 358 -11.95 -24.58 -15.05
CA ASN A 358 -11.24 -23.47 -15.67
C ASN A 358 -9.89 -23.20 -14.95
N PRO A 359 -8.75 -23.48 -15.60
CA PRO A 359 -7.45 -23.36 -14.96
C PRO A 359 -7.02 -21.90 -14.72
N ALA A 360 -7.54 -20.93 -15.49
CA ALA A 360 -7.25 -19.51 -15.24
C ALA A 360 -7.93 -19.04 -13.96
N ILE A 361 -9.18 -19.46 -13.72
CA ILE A 361 -9.91 -19.19 -12.48
C ILE A 361 -9.20 -19.86 -11.29
N LEU A 362 -8.80 -21.13 -11.44
CA LEU A 362 -8.05 -21.82 -10.39
C LEU A 362 -6.71 -21.13 -10.09
N LEU A 363 -6.01 -20.62 -11.11
CA LEU A 363 -4.77 -19.87 -10.90
C LEU A 363 -5.05 -18.56 -10.16
N VAL A 364 -6.13 -17.85 -10.48
CA VAL A 364 -6.55 -16.64 -9.77
C VAL A 364 -6.89 -16.93 -8.31
N LEU A 365 -7.58 -18.03 -8.03
CA LEU A 365 -7.90 -18.43 -6.66
C LEU A 365 -6.65 -18.87 -5.89
N ALA A 366 -5.83 -19.75 -6.48
CA ALA A 366 -4.60 -20.23 -5.87
C ALA A 366 -3.58 -19.10 -5.64
N GLY A 367 -3.34 -18.31 -6.68
CA GLY A 367 -2.45 -17.15 -6.64
C GLY A 367 -3.01 -16.05 -5.74
N GLY A 368 -4.17 -15.51 -6.07
CA GLY A 368 -4.75 -14.33 -5.41
C GLY A 368 -5.11 -14.53 -3.94
N ILE A 369 -5.44 -15.75 -3.50
CA ILE A 369 -5.85 -15.99 -2.10
C ILE A 369 -4.70 -16.58 -1.30
N PHE A 370 -4.15 -17.71 -1.75
CA PHE A 370 -3.12 -18.41 -0.98
C PHE A 370 -1.74 -17.77 -1.15
N LEU A 371 -1.28 -17.61 -2.39
CA LEU A 371 0.06 -17.05 -2.62
C LEU A 371 0.13 -15.60 -2.14
N TYR A 372 -0.83 -14.74 -2.49
CA TYR A 372 -0.86 -13.35 -2.01
C TYR A 372 -1.04 -13.23 -0.51
N GLY A 373 -1.98 -14.00 0.06
CA GLY A 373 -2.20 -14.03 1.50
C GLY A 373 -0.90 -14.34 2.23
N LEU A 374 -0.17 -15.38 1.82
CA LEU A 374 1.12 -15.74 2.41
C LEU A 374 2.22 -14.72 2.10
N LEU A 375 2.31 -14.27 0.85
CA LEU A 375 3.40 -13.43 0.37
C LEU A 375 3.36 -12.03 1.01
N TYR A 376 2.20 -11.38 1.08
CA TYR A 376 2.07 -10.09 1.76
C TYR A 376 2.46 -10.21 3.23
N ASN A 377 1.98 -11.25 3.92
CA ASN A 377 2.33 -11.50 5.30
C ASN A 377 3.84 -11.72 5.48
N TYR A 378 4.48 -12.47 4.58
CA TYR A 378 5.92 -12.71 4.61
C TYR A 378 6.75 -11.45 4.30
N MET A 379 6.30 -10.61 3.36
CA MET A 379 7.00 -9.38 2.98
C MET A 379 7.02 -8.35 4.11
N TYR A 380 5.95 -8.28 4.89
CA TYR A 380 5.83 -7.36 6.03
C TYR A 380 6.12 -8.00 7.39
N ALA A 381 6.50 -9.29 7.43
CA ALA A 381 6.80 -10.01 8.66
C ALA A 381 7.88 -9.37 9.55
N PRO A 382 8.93 -8.67 9.03
CA PRO A 382 9.84 -7.90 9.89
C PRO A 382 9.14 -6.85 10.75
N ASN A 383 8.01 -6.33 10.26
CA ASN A 383 7.02 -5.46 10.90
C ASN A 383 7.53 -4.06 11.32
N LEU A 384 8.77 -3.96 11.78
CA LEU A 384 9.43 -2.75 12.25
C LEU A 384 10.69 -2.50 11.43
N VAL A 385 10.94 -1.22 11.10
CA VAL A 385 12.24 -0.78 10.60
C VAL A 385 13.22 -0.80 11.78
N ARG A 386 14.36 -1.47 11.60
CA ARG A 386 15.42 -1.55 12.62
C ARG A 386 16.75 -1.11 12.03
N LYS A 387 17.59 -0.51 12.86
CA LYS A 387 18.96 -0.11 12.51
C LYS A 387 19.05 0.83 11.30
N ALA A 388 18.15 1.80 11.18
CA ALA A 388 18.23 2.84 10.18
C ALA A 388 19.58 3.60 10.33
N PRO A 389 20.41 3.68 9.28
CA PRO A 389 21.76 4.23 9.38
C PRO A 389 21.73 5.76 9.56
N VAL A 390 22.39 6.24 10.61
CA VAL A 390 22.49 7.68 10.94
C VAL A 390 23.94 8.14 10.87
N ALA A 391 24.17 9.29 10.23
CA ALA A 391 25.43 10.02 10.34
C ALA A 391 25.38 10.98 11.53
N VAL A 392 26.45 11.05 12.30
CA VAL A 392 26.56 11.98 13.43
C VAL A 392 27.56 13.08 13.11
N VAL A 393 27.08 14.32 13.16
CA VAL A 393 27.88 15.53 13.07
C VAL A 393 27.99 16.13 14.46
N ASP A 394 29.00 15.67 15.20
CA ASP A 394 29.29 16.13 16.56
C ASP A 394 30.37 17.21 16.54
N LEU A 395 29.97 18.47 16.64
CA LEU A 395 30.88 19.61 16.76
C LEU A 395 31.25 19.92 18.22
N SER A 396 30.52 19.36 19.20
CA SER A 396 30.74 19.61 20.63
C SER A 396 31.91 18.79 21.15
N HIS A 397 32.05 17.55 20.69
CA HIS A 397 33.03 16.58 21.18
C HIS A 397 33.01 16.41 22.71
N SER A 398 31.85 16.62 23.33
CA SER A 398 31.64 16.61 24.78
C SER A 398 31.40 15.22 25.35
N ALA A 399 31.41 15.10 26.68
CA ALA A 399 30.97 13.86 27.33
C ALA A 399 29.47 13.63 27.08
N LEU A 400 28.68 14.70 27.19
CA LEU A 400 27.23 14.66 26.95
C LEU A 400 26.88 14.27 25.50
N SER A 401 27.58 14.81 24.49
CA SER A 401 27.34 14.43 23.09
C SER A 401 27.65 12.95 22.84
N ARG A 402 28.77 12.44 23.38
CA ARG A 402 29.15 11.02 23.24
C ARG A 402 28.14 10.08 23.90
N GLU A 403 27.58 10.48 25.04
CA GLU A 403 26.55 9.70 25.73
C GLU A 403 25.26 9.65 24.92
N TYR A 404 24.78 10.80 24.44
CA TYR A 404 23.60 10.87 23.59
C TYR A 404 23.75 9.97 22.35
N VAL A 405 24.89 10.08 21.66
CA VAL A 405 25.19 9.26 20.47
C VAL A 405 25.22 7.77 20.80
N ARG A 406 25.74 7.38 21.97
CA ARG A 406 25.76 5.98 22.43
C ARG A 406 24.34 5.44 22.66
N TRP A 407 23.46 6.24 23.24
CA TRP A 407 22.07 5.82 23.49
C TRP A 407 21.24 5.80 22.22
N LEU A 408 21.49 6.73 21.30
CA LEU A 408 20.91 6.69 19.96
C LEU A 408 21.32 5.41 19.22
N ASP A 409 22.61 5.06 19.22
CA ASP A 409 23.12 3.83 18.59
C ASP A 409 22.58 2.55 19.26
N ALA A 410 22.26 2.62 20.56
CA ALA A 410 21.62 1.52 21.29
C ALA A 410 20.12 1.42 21.02
N ALA A 411 19.48 2.45 20.45
CA ALA A 411 18.05 2.45 20.15
C ALA A 411 17.74 1.45 19.02
N PRO A 412 16.71 0.58 19.14
CA PRO A 412 16.43 -0.46 18.15
C PRO A 412 16.20 0.07 16.72
N GLN A 413 15.67 1.28 16.59
CA GLN A 413 15.32 1.91 15.32
C GLN A 413 16.53 2.42 14.54
N THR A 414 17.65 2.73 15.21
CA THR A 414 18.77 3.45 14.59
C THR A 414 20.09 2.68 14.69
N SER A 415 21.06 3.06 13.87
CA SER A 415 22.44 2.60 13.99
C SER A 415 23.37 3.72 13.51
N VAL A 416 24.32 4.11 14.35
CA VAL A 416 25.30 5.14 14.03
C VAL A 416 26.35 4.56 13.11
N ARG A 417 26.25 4.88 11.82
CA ARG A 417 27.12 4.31 10.78
C ARG A 417 28.45 5.02 10.68
N ALA A 418 28.44 6.35 10.79
CA ALA A 418 29.63 7.17 10.63
C ALA A 418 29.53 8.46 11.45
N ARG A 419 30.69 9.00 11.82
CA ARG A 419 30.83 10.29 12.51
C ARG A 419 31.72 11.19 11.66
N THR A 420 31.32 12.44 11.47
CA THR A 420 32.12 13.43 10.74
C THR A 420 31.94 14.81 11.37
N PRO A 421 33.00 15.64 11.46
CA PRO A 421 32.84 17.04 11.85
C PRO A 421 32.25 17.91 10.74
N ASN A 422 32.01 17.37 9.54
CA ASN A 422 31.57 18.14 8.38
C ASN A 422 30.15 17.75 7.94
N ILE A 423 29.20 18.68 8.11
CA ILE A 423 27.81 18.51 7.67
C ILE A 423 27.68 18.27 6.15
N LEU A 424 28.59 18.82 5.34
CA LEU A 424 28.56 18.60 3.88
C LEU A 424 28.92 17.16 3.53
N GLU A 425 29.84 16.54 4.26
CA GLU A 425 30.19 15.13 4.07
C GLU A 425 29.02 14.23 4.47
N ALA A 426 28.38 14.50 5.62
CA ALA A 426 27.18 13.79 6.05
C ALA A 426 26.03 13.92 5.03
N ARG A 427 25.88 15.11 4.42
CA ARG A 427 24.92 15.34 3.34
C ARG A 427 25.24 14.50 2.11
N GLU A 428 26.51 14.37 1.71
CA GLU A 428 26.89 13.52 0.58
C GLU A 428 26.66 12.02 0.86
N TRP A 429 26.88 11.55 2.09
CA TRP A 429 26.52 10.17 2.48
C TRP A 429 25.02 9.92 2.38
N MET A 430 24.20 10.91 2.77
CA MET A 430 22.76 10.83 2.64
C MET A 430 22.32 10.80 1.17
N LYS A 431 22.93 11.63 0.30
CA LYS A 431 22.68 11.58 -1.16
C LYS A 431 23.05 10.24 -1.79
N LYS A 432 24.06 9.55 -1.25
CA LYS A 432 24.48 8.20 -1.67
C LYS A 432 23.57 7.09 -1.14
N GLY A 433 22.60 7.41 -0.27
CA GLY A 433 21.78 6.42 0.41
C GLY A 433 22.53 5.61 1.47
N GLU A 434 23.72 6.06 1.91
CA GLU A 434 24.49 5.36 2.95
C GLU A 434 23.91 5.59 4.35
N VAL A 435 23.25 6.74 4.54
CA VAL A 435 22.55 7.13 5.77
C VAL A 435 21.16 7.70 5.44
N THR A 436 20.18 7.47 6.31
CA THR A 436 18.80 7.95 6.18
C THR A 436 18.52 9.20 7.00
N GLY A 437 19.42 9.55 7.91
CA GLY A 437 19.36 10.77 8.71
C GLY A 437 20.72 11.25 9.19
N ILE A 438 20.77 12.50 9.60
CA ILE A 438 21.94 13.19 10.12
C ILE A 438 21.57 13.79 11.48
N LEU A 439 22.23 13.34 12.54
CA LEU A 439 22.18 13.99 13.84
C LEU A 439 23.24 15.08 13.89
N TYR A 440 22.82 16.33 14.04
CA TYR A 440 23.70 17.49 14.18
C TYR A 440 23.72 17.96 15.64
N ILE A 441 24.92 18.00 16.22
CA ILE A 441 25.17 18.47 17.59
C ILE A 441 26.08 19.71 17.50
N PRO A 442 25.61 20.89 17.95
CA PRO A 442 26.36 22.14 17.81
C PRO A 442 27.56 22.21 18.75
N SER A 443 28.55 23.06 18.46
CA SER A 443 29.80 23.12 19.24
C SER A 443 29.59 23.58 20.69
N ASP A 444 28.57 24.39 20.93
CA ASP A 444 28.20 24.93 22.24
C ASP A 444 27.27 24.00 23.03
N PHE A 445 27.04 22.76 22.56
CA PHE A 445 26.02 21.85 23.12
C PHE A 445 26.14 21.64 24.64
N GLU A 446 27.28 21.12 25.13
CA GLU A 446 27.50 20.91 26.57
C GLU A 446 27.66 22.25 27.31
N THR A 447 28.20 23.28 26.66
CA THR A 447 28.38 24.59 27.31
C THR A 447 27.07 25.30 27.61
N ARG A 448 26.04 25.14 26.76
CA ARG A 448 24.69 25.65 27.03
C ARG A 448 24.06 24.93 28.20
N VAL A 449 24.10 23.59 28.20
CA VAL A 449 23.62 22.77 29.31
C VAL A 449 24.34 23.12 30.62
N ALA A 450 25.65 23.38 30.57
CA ALA A 450 26.45 23.78 31.74
C ALA A 450 26.20 25.23 32.21
N ARG A 451 25.56 26.07 31.38
CA ARG A 451 24.97 27.37 31.79
C ARG A 451 23.48 27.25 32.11
N GLY A 452 22.98 26.01 32.01
CA GLY A 452 21.59 25.58 31.77
C GLY A 452 20.69 26.54 31.04
N GLU A 453 21.24 26.93 29.90
CA GLU A 453 20.49 27.28 28.72
C GLU A 453 20.03 26.00 28.02
N THR A 454 18.93 26.08 27.26
CA THR A 454 18.46 24.97 26.44
C THR A 454 19.41 24.75 25.29
N SER A 455 19.75 23.49 25.07
CA SER A 455 20.64 23.02 24.02
C SER A 455 19.87 22.09 23.09
N VAL A 456 19.87 22.41 21.81
CA VAL A 456 19.07 21.69 20.80
C VAL A 456 20.01 20.82 19.97
N PHE A 457 19.69 19.55 19.82
CA PHE A 457 20.24 18.74 18.76
C PHE A 457 19.24 18.70 17.60
N THR A 458 19.74 18.71 16.37
CA THR A 458 18.88 18.69 15.18
C THR A 458 19.02 17.36 14.46
N LEU A 459 17.93 16.60 14.36
CA LEU A 459 17.83 15.42 13.51
C LEU A 459 17.30 15.82 12.14
N TYR A 460 18.17 15.82 11.14
CA TYR A 460 17.75 15.92 9.74
C TYR A 460 17.43 14.53 9.22
N ALA A 461 16.20 14.28 8.79
CA ALA A 461 15.83 12.98 8.24
C ALA A 461 15.06 13.14 6.93
N ALA A 462 15.39 12.29 5.95
CA ALA A 462 14.68 12.26 4.69
C ALA A 462 13.31 11.62 4.84
N THR A 463 12.33 12.13 4.09
CA THR A 463 10.95 11.63 4.08
C THR A 463 10.64 10.75 2.85
N ASP A 464 11.69 10.36 2.12
CA ASP A 464 11.64 9.42 0.99
C ASP A 464 11.17 8.02 1.42
N ALA A 465 11.41 7.66 2.68
CA ALA A 465 10.86 6.49 3.35
C ALA A 465 10.23 6.89 4.69
N PHE A 466 8.90 7.08 4.71
CA PHE A 466 8.15 7.55 5.88
C PHE A 466 8.44 6.76 7.17
N LEU A 467 8.58 5.43 7.07
CA LEU A 467 8.86 4.57 8.23
C LEU A 467 10.28 4.79 8.81
N ASN A 468 11.27 5.14 7.97
CA ASN A 468 12.61 5.48 8.44
C ASN A 468 12.58 6.80 9.22
N PHE A 469 11.97 7.84 8.62
CA PHE A 469 11.82 9.15 9.26
C PHE A 469 11.17 9.01 10.64
N LYS A 470 10.03 8.32 10.69
CA LYS A 470 9.29 8.07 11.92
C LYS A 470 10.16 7.35 12.96
N GLY A 471 10.81 6.24 12.59
CA GLY A 471 11.65 5.50 13.53
C GLY A 471 12.82 6.32 14.08
N LEU A 472 13.40 7.21 13.27
CA LEU A 472 14.44 8.14 13.69
C LEU A 472 13.91 9.20 14.66
N GLN A 473 12.75 9.79 14.38
CA GLN A 473 12.09 10.77 15.25
C GLN A 473 11.74 10.16 16.60
N GLU A 474 11.15 8.96 16.62
CA GLU A 474 10.81 8.23 17.85
C GLU A 474 12.05 7.94 18.70
N ALA A 475 13.14 7.48 18.07
CA ALA A 475 14.39 7.22 18.78
C ALA A 475 15.01 8.52 19.33
N ALA A 476 15.02 9.60 18.55
CA ALA A 476 15.56 10.88 18.97
C ALA A 476 14.82 11.46 20.19
N SER A 477 13.49 11.46 20.16
CA SER A 477 12.64 11.93 21.27
C SER A 477 12.81 11.08 22.54
N ARG A 478 12.81 9.75 22.41
CA ARG A 478 13.00 8.85 23.57
C ARG A 478 14.40 9.00 24.18
N VAL A 479 15.44 9.15 23.37
CA VAL A 479 16.81 9.36 23.85
C VAL A 479 16.95 10.73 24.51
N MET A 480 16.34 11.78 23.96
CA MET A 480 16.30 13.12 24.60
C MET A 480 15.72 13.04 26.01
N LEU A 481 14.52 12.44 26.14
CA LEU A 481 13.86 12.30 27.45
C LEU A 481 14.75 11.53 28.42
N ALA A 482 15.31 10.39 27.99
CA ALA A 482 16.19 9.60 28.83
C ALA A 482 17.42 10.40 29.30
N VAL A 483 18.07 11.16 28.39
CA VAL A 483 19.29 11.92 28.72
C VAL A 483 18.97 13.05 29.71
N ASN A 484 17.87 13.77 29.49
CA ASN A 484 17.39 14.75 30.45
C ASN A 484 17.10 14.12 31.81
N ASP A 485 16.46 12.95 31.83
CA ASP A 485 16.18 12.22 33.07
C ASP A 485 17.43 11.85 33.85
N ALA A 486 18.48 11.40 33.16
CA ALA A 486 19.75 11.02 33.78
C ALA A 486 20.57 12.20 34.29
N HIS A 487 20.52 13.36 33.62
CA HIS A 487 21.27 14.56 33.99
C HIS A 487 20.47 15.58 34.82
N ARG A 488 19.20 15.29 35.12
CA ARG A 488 18.31 16.16 35.90
C ARG A 488 18.90 16.59 37.24
N SER A 489 19.57 15.68 37.95
CA SER A 489 20.19 15.98 39.26
C SER A 489 21.37 16.95 39.15
N ALA A 490 22.09 16.95 38.02
CA ALA A 490 23.15 17.91 37.75
C ALA A 490 22.60 19.33 37.51
N GLY A 491 21.40 19.43 36.91
CA GLY A 491 20.66 20.69 36.76
C GLY A 491 20.21 21.31 38.10
N ALA A 492 20.23 20.55 39.20
CA ALA A 492 19.87 21.06 40.52
C ALA A 492 20.89 22.11 41.05
N VAL A 493 22.12 22.12 40.52
CA VAL A 493 23.18 23.08 40.91
C VAL A 493 22.79 24.53 40.61
N PHE A 494 21.91 24.75 39.63
CA PHE A 494 21.43 26.08 39.26
C PHE A 494 20.32 26.60 40.17
N LEU A 495 19.85 25.77 41.10
CA LEU A 495 18.87 26.18 42.09
C LEU A 495 19.56 26.78 43.32
N PRO A 496 18.89 27.72 44.02
CA PRO A 496 19.36 28.17 45.32
C PRO A 496 19.51 26.99 46.29
N PRO A 497 20.31 27.12 47.36
CA PRO A 497 20.47 26.06 48.38
C PRO A 497 19.14 25.55 48.96
N GLN A 498 18.13 26.41 48.97
CA GLN A 498 16.76 26.09 49.40
C GLN A 498 16.02 25.23 48.36
N GLY A 499 16.23 25.47 47.05
CA GLY A 499 15.62 24.73 45.94
C GLY A 499 16.25 23.34 45.67
N LEU A 500 17.47 23.08 46.15
CA LEU A 500 18.10 21.75 46.10
C LEU A 500 17.26 20.69 46.85
N LEU A 501 16.71 21.05 48.01
CA LEU A 501 15.82 20.17 48.77
C LEU A 501 14.50 19.91 48.02
N ALA A 502 13.99 20.89 47.27
CA ALA A 502 12.80 20.74 46.44
C ALA A 502 13.03 19.73 45.30
N VAL A 503 14.12 19.84 44.53
CA VAL A 503 14.43 18.85 43.47
C VAL A 503 14.71 17.46 44.04
N ALA A 504 15.37 17.38 45.19
CA ALA A 504 15.67 16.09 45.81
C ALA A 504 14.44 15.40 46.43
N SER A 505 13.38 16.16 46.76
CA SER A 505 12.16 15.63 47.39
C SER A 505 10.94 15.55 46.46
N SER A 506 10.94 16.28 45.34
CA SER A 506 9.88 16.26 44.33
C SER A 506 10.25 15.32 43.20
N ALA A 507 9.45 14.26 43.01
CA ALA A 507 9.52 13.44 41.82
C ALA A 507 8.82 14.14 40.64
N PRO A 508 9.37 14.09 39.41
CA PRO A 508 8.63 14.50 38.23
C PRO A 508 7.40 13.60 38.04
N VAL A 509 6.40 14.12 37.36
CA VAL A 509 5.27 13.32 36.91
C VAL A 509 5.77 12.39 35.81
N ASN A 510 5.49 11.09 35.94
CA ASN A 510 5.77 10.12 34.89
C ASN A 510 4.81 10.36 33.73
N VAL A 511 5.33 10.52 32.51
CA VAL A 511 4.51 10.56 31.30
C VAL A 511 4.65 9.21 30.61
N SER A 512 3.53 8.48 30.47
CA SER A 512 3.53 7.13 29.92
C SER A 512 2.59 7.03 28.72
N GLY A 513 3.15 6.71 27.56
CA GLY A 513 2.39 6.45 26.34
C GLY A 513 2.03 4.98 26.18
N THR A 514 0.81 4.69 25.74
CA THR A 514 0.39 3.33 25.37
C THR A 514 -0.24 3.32 23.98
N ALA A 515 0.39 2.59 23.05
CA ALA A 515 -0.18 2.30 21.75
C ALA A 515 -1.39 1.37 21.89
N LEU A 516 -2.56 1.81 21.43
CA LEU A 516 -3.75 0.96 21.38
C LEU A 516 -3.83 0.21 20.04
N TYR A 517 -4.30 -1.03 20.09
CA TYR A 517 -4.69 -1.91 18.95
C TYR A 517 -3.57 -2.40 18.04
N ASN A 518 -2.39 -1.78 18.10
CA ASN A 518 -1.17 -2.26 17.46
C ASN A 518 -0.01 -2.20 18.47
N TYR A 519 0.00 -3.14 19.41
CA TYR A 519 1.05 -3.24 20.44
C TYR A 519 2.44 -3.57 19.87
N THR A 520 2.50 -4.11 18.64
CA THR A 520 3.77 -4.37 17.96
C THR A 520 4.39 -3.11 17.36
N GLU A 521 3.65 -2.00 17.34
CA GLU A 521 3.99 -0.75 16.66
C GLU A 521 4.37 -0.91 15.16
N GLY A 522 4.08 -2.08 14.59
CA GLY A 522 4.58 -2.48 13.28
C GLY A 522 3.65 -2.14 12.13
N TYR A 523 4.25 -1.93 10.96
CA TYR A 523 3.55 -1.57 9.72
C TYR A 523 2.70 -2.71 9.16
N GLY A 524 3.17 -3.96 9.27
CA GLY A 524 2.43 -5.15 8.83
C GLY A 524 1.13 -5.34 9.61
N SER A 525 1.19 -5.20 10.94
CA SER A 525 0.01 -5.25 11.83
C SER A 525 -1.05 -4.20 11.49
N TYR A 526 -0.62 -3.08 10.92
CA TYR A 526 -1.48 -2.01 10.44
C TYR A 526 -2.10 -2.32 9.06
N LEU A 527 -1.28 -2.72 8.09
CA LEU A 527 -1.70 -2.82 6.68
C LEU A 527 -2.42 -4.14 6.35
N ILE A 528 -1.96 -5.26 6.91
CA ILE A 528 -2.38 -6.61 6.50
C ILE A 528 -3.89 -6.84 6.69
N PRO A 529 -4.53 -6.44 7.82
CA PRO A 529 -5.97 -6.62 8.00
C PRO A 529 -6.80 -5.97 6.88
N ALA A 530 -6.41 -4.77 6.42
CA ALA A 530 -7.09 -4.09 5.33
C ALA A 530 -6.88 -4.82 3.99
N VAL A 531 -5.64 -5.23 3.70
CA VAL A 531 -5.30 -5.95 2.46
C VAL A 531 -6.07 -7.26 2.34
N MET A 532 -6.28 -8.00 3.44
CA MET A 532 -7.02 -9.28 3.41
C MET A 532 -8.46 -9.12 2.90
N ILE A 533 -9.18 -8.08 3.35
CA ILE A 533 -10.55 -7.80 2.88
C ILE A 533 -10.55 -7.36 1.41
N VAL A 534 -9.57 -6.53 1.01
CA VAL A 534 -9.40 -6.13 -0.39
C VAL A 534 -9.11 -7.33 -1.30
N ILE A 535 -8.27 -8.26 -0.86
CA ILE A 535 -8.00 -9.52 -1.59
C ILE A 535 -9.31 -10.28 -1.83
N ILE A 536 -10.12 -10.50 -0.78
CA ILE A 536 -11.40 -11.20 -0.90
C ILE A 536 -12.32 -10.51 -1.89
N PHE A 537 -12.46 -9.19 -1.78
CA PHE A 537 -13.29 -8.38 -2.69
C PHE A 537 -12.81 -8.51 -4.14
N GLN A 538 -11.51 -8.30 -4.35
CA GLN A 538 -10.92 -8.22 -5.67
C GLN A 538 -10.93 -9.57 -6.39
N THR A 539 -10.57 -10.66 -5.71
CA THR A 539 -10.57 -11.99 -6.34
C THR A 539 -12.00 -12.45 -6.62
N MET A 540 -12.98 -12.13 -5.75
CA MET A 540 -14.37 -12.53 -6.00
C MET A 540 -14.93 -11.81 -7.22
N LEU A 541 -14.70 -10.50 -7.31
CA LEU A 541 -15.08 -9.70 -8.46
C LEU A 541 -14.47 -10.26 -9.75
N MET A 542 -13.20 -10.63 -9.69
CA MET A 542 -12.44 -11.16 -10.83
C MET A 542 -12.97 -12.52 -11.29
N VAL A 543 -13.21 -13.47 -10.38
CA VAL A 543 -13.74 -14.80 -10.71
C VAL A 543 -15.12 -14.71 -11.36
N ILE A 544 -16.03 -13.93 -10.78
CA ILE A 544 -17.40 -13.76 -11.29
C ILE A 544 -17.38 -13.11 -12.68
N ALA A 545 -16.50 -12.12 -12.87
CA ALA A 545 -16.35 -11.43 -14.12
C ALA A 545 -15.71 -12.31 -15.22
N MET A 546 -14.74 -13.15 -14.87
CA MET A 546 -14.14 -14.13 -15.78
C MET A 546 -15.17 -15.16 -16.25
N LEU A 547 -15.93 -15.77 -15.34
CA LEU A 547 -16.99 -16.74 -15.67
C LEU A 547 -18.05 -16.12 -16.59
N THR A 548 -18.49 -14.90 -16.26
CA THR A 548 -19.49 -14.20 -17.09
C THR A 548 -18.92 -13.81 -18.46
N GLY A 549 -17.64 -13.46 -18.53
CA GLY A 549 -16.96 -13.16 -19.80
C GLY A 549 -16.78 -14.39 -20.69
N GLU A 550 -16.48 -15.55 -20.10
CA GLU A 550 -16.42 -16.83 -20.80
C GLU A 550 -17.80 -17.22 -21.38
N GLU A 551 -18.87 -17.09 -20.59
CA GLU A 551 -20.25 -17.26 -21.06
C GLU A 551 -20.60 -16.33 -22.22
N ALA A 552 -20.12 -15.08 -22.18
CA ALA A 552 -20.33 -14.12 -23.25
C ALA A 552 -19.60 -14.53 -24.53
N GLU A 553 -18.40 -15.11 -24.41
CA GLU A 553 -17.63 -15.62 -25.53
C GLU A 553 -18.25 -16.89 -26.14
N GLU A 554 -18.71 -17.84 -25.32
CA GLU A 554 -19.39 -19.06 -25.75
C GLU A 554 -20.71 -18.75 -26.49
N ARG A 555 -21.47 -17.76 -25.99
CA ARG A 555 -22.68 -17.28 -26.68
C ARG A 555 -22.38 -16.73 -28.07
N ARG A 556 -21.22 -16.08 -28.29
CA ARG A 556 -20.81 -15.62 -29.64
C ARG A 556 -20.51 -16.79 -30.57
N LYS A 557 -20.01 -17.92 -30.03
CA LYS A 557 -19.74 -19.16 -30.78
C LYS A 557 -21.03 -19.97 -31.08
N GLY A 558 -22.20 -19.46 -30.70
CA GLY A 558 -23.49 -20.09 -30.98
C GLY A 558 -23.89 -21.17 -29.98
N ILE A 559 -23.17 -21.32 -28.87
CA ILE A 559 -23.49 -22.28 -27.81
C ILE A 559 -24.64 -21.73 -26.96
N SER A 560 -25.79 -22.40 -26.98
CA SER A 560 -26.98 -21.99 -26.22
C SER A 560 -26.82 -22.32 -24.74
N MET A 561 -26.78 -21.29 -23.90
CA MET A 561 -26.60 -21.41 -22.44
C MET A 561 -27.77 -20.81 -21.65
N MET A 562 -27.78 -21.07 -20.33
CA MET A 562 -28.82 -20.64 -19.38
C MET A 562 -29.27 -19.20 -19.61
N ASN A 563 -30.56 -19.02 -19.88
CA ASN A 563 -31.18 -17.74 -20.16
C ASN A 563 -32.34 -17.49 -19.19
N ALA A 564 -32.39 -16.28 -18.62
CA ALA A 564 -33.54 -15.84 -17.84
C ALA A 564 -34.59 -15.23 -18.77
N CYS A 565 -35.77 -15.85 -18.84
CA CYS A 565 -36.93 -15.28 -19.54
C CYS A 565 -37.92 -14.64 -18.56
N SER A 566 -37.96 -15.12 -17.31
CA SER A 566 -38.80 -14.61 -16.23
C SER A 566 -37.99 -14.06 -15.05
N LEU A 567 -38.62 -13.23 -14.21
CA LEU A 567 -38.06 -12.79 -12.93
C LEU A 567 -37.74 -13.97 -12.00
N LYS A 568 -38.55 -15.04 -12.05
CA LYS A 568 -38.29 -16.27 -11.29
C LYS A 568 -36.99 -16.95 -11.74
N ASP A 569 -36.68 -16.90 -13.05
CA ASP A 569 -35.46 -17.50 -13.60
C ASP A 569 -34.23 -16.65 -13.24
N ALA A 570 -34.36 -15.33 -13.35
CA ALA A 570 -33.32 -14.40 -12.92
C ALA A 570 -33.00 -14.58 -11.42
N LEU A 571 -34.02 -14.74 -10.57
CA LEU A 571 -33.84 -14.98 -9.15
C LEU A 571 -33.12 -16.30 -8.89
N ARG A 572 -33.50 -17.40 -9.56
CA ARG A 572 -32.83 -18.71 -9.44
C ARG A 572 -31.37 -18.66 -9.86
N ILE A 573 -31.05 -17.96 -10.95
CA ILE A 573 -29.68 -17.86 -11.45
C ILE A 573 -28.83 -17.02 -10.49
N VAL A 574 -29.31 -15.82 -10.12
CA VAL A 574 -28.56 -14.91 -9.23
C VAL A 574 -28.37 -15.54 -7.85
N SER A 575 -29.39 -16.18 -7.28
CA SER A 575 -29.28 -16.82 -5.97
C SER A 575 -28.40 -18.07 -6.01
N GLY A 576 -28.53 -18.92 -7.03
CA GLY A 576 -27.70 -20.11 -7.21
C GLY A 576 -26.22 -19.78 -7.38
N ARG A 577 -25.91 -18.78 -8.21
CA ARG A 577 -24.54 -18.25 -8.39
C ARG A 577 -23.99 -17.67 -7.11
N SER A 578 -24.74 -16.76 -6.49
CA SER A 578 -24.30 -16.09 -5.26
C SER A 578 -24.09 -17.09 -4.14
N PHE A 579 -24.90 -18.16 -4.05
CA PHE A 579 -24.69 -19.22 -3.08
C PHE A 579 -23.32 -19.92 -3.27
N VAL A 580 -22.95 -20.27 -4.50
CA VAL A 580 -21.66 -20.91 -4.80
C VAL A 580 -20.50 -19.98 -4.45
N TYR A 581 -20.56 -18.72 -4.88
CA TYR A 581 -19.48 -17.77 -4.61
C TYR A 581 -19.36 -17.47 -3.12
N VAL A 582 -20.46 -17.19 -2.42
CA VAL A 582 -20.45 -16.95 -0.96
C VAL A 582 -19.92 -18.16 -0.21
N MET A 583 -20.38 -19.38 -0.54
CA MET A 583 -19.89 -20.60 0.13
C MET A 583 -18.38 -20.77 -0.07
N LEU A 584 -17.90 -20.61 -1.30
CA LEU A 584 -16.47 -20.71 -1.62
C LEU A 584 -15.65 -19.66 -0.86
N TYR A 585 -16.12 -18.41 -0.85
CA TYR A 585 -15.42 -17.31 -0.19
C TYR A 585 -15.53 -17.33 1.33
N VAL A 586 -16.51 -18.00 1.93
CA VAL A 586 -16.50 -18.31 3.36
C VAL A 586 -15.28 -19.18 3.71
N VAL A 587 -14.99 -20.22 2.93
CA VAL A 587 -13.80 -21.07 3.14
C VAL A 587 -12.51 -20.28 3.00
N PHE A 588 -12.40 -19.44 1.98
CA PHE A 588 -11.23 -18.58 1.79
C PHE A 588 -11.09 -17.51 2.88
N SER A 589 -12.20 -16.99 3.39
CA SER A 589 -12.19 -16.04 4.51
C SER A 589 -11.73 -16.70 5.81
N LEU A 590 -12.07 -17.97 6.05
CA LEU A 590 -11.54 -18.73 7.20
C LEU A 590 -10.01 -18.91 7.11
N PHE A 591 -9.48 -19.13 5.90
CA PHE A 591 -8.04 -19.17 5.68
C PHE A 591 -7.39 -17.79 5.90
N LEU A 592 -7.90 -16.74 5.25
CA LEU A 592 -7.30 -15.41 5.27
C LEU A 592 -7.46 -14.71 6.63
N LEU A 593 -8.64 -14.74 7.22
CA LEU A 593 -8.97 -13.98 8.44
C LEU A 593 -8.86 -14.84 9.71
N GLY A 594 -8.90 -16.18 9.58
CA GLY A 594 -8.76 -17.10 10.70
C GLY A 594 -7.33 -17.64 10.86
N LEU A 595 -6.85 -18.37 9.84
CA LEU A 595 -5.58 -19.10 9.94
C LEU A 595 -4.34 -18.21 9.79
N LEU A 596 -4.30 -17.30 8.81
CA LEU A 596 -3.11 -16.47 8.57
C LEU A 596 -2.71 -15.60 9.77
N PRO A 597 -3.62 -14.91 10.48
CA PRO A 597 -3.23 -14.14 11.66
C PRO A 597 -2.58 -15.00 12.75
N HIS A 598 -2.98 -16.27 12.89
CA HIS A 598 -2.34 -17.21 13.81
C HIS A 598 -0.93 -17.60 13.36
N ILE A 599 -0.71 -17.84 12.06
CA ILE A 599 0.60 -18.23 11.52
C ILE A 599 1.62 -17.08 11.67
N PHE A 600 1.20 -15.84 11.41
CA PHE A 600 2.09 -14.67 11.38
C PHE A 600 2.06 -13.83 12.66
N SER A 601 1.37 -14.31 13.72
CA SER A 601 1.25 -13.60 15.00
C SER A 601 0.71 -12.17 14.87
N ILE A 602 -0.24 -11.96 13.94
CA ILE A 602 -0.88 -10.67 13.73
C ILE A 602 -1.94 -10.45 14.81
N PRO A 603 -2.10 -9.23 15.34
CA PRO A 603 -3.15 -8.92 16.31
C PRO A 603 -4.53 -9.37 15.80
N ASN A 604 -5.19 -10.24 16.57
CA ASN A 604 -6.55 -10.73 16.34
C ASN A 604 -7.28 -10.73 17.69
N ILE A 605 -7.76 -9.54 18.07
CA ILE A 605 -8.40 -9.26 19.37
C ILE A 605 -9.91 -9.50 19.30
N GLY A 606 -10.50 -9.37 18.11
CA GLY A 606 -11.95 -9.44 17.88
C GLY A 606 -12.57 -10.82 18.14
N ASN A 607 -13.88 -10.81 18.40
CA ASN A 607 -14.67 -12.04 18.47
C ASN A 607 -14.85 -12.64 17.06
N GLY A 608 -14.45 -13.90 16.89
CA GLY A 608 -14.60 -14.60 15.61
C GLY A 608 -16.05 -14.69 15.10
N LEU A 609 -17.04 -14.76 16.00
CA LEU A 609 -18.45 -14.76 15.61
C LEU A 609 -18.88 -13.42 15.01
N ASP A 610 -18.43 -12.31 15.58
CA ASP A 610 -18.76 -10.97 15.08
C ASP A 610 -18.16 -10.75 13.69
N ILE A 611 -16.93 -11.24 13.48
CA ILE A 611 -16.29 -11.24 12.16
C ILE A 611 -17.11 -12.07 11.16
N VAL A 612 -17.53 -13.29 11.52
CA VAL A 612 -18.36 -14.13 10.65
C VAL A 612 -19.68 -13.45 10.30
N VAL A 613 -20.34 -12.81 11.28
CA VAL A 613 -21.60 -12.07 11.06
C VAL A 613 -21.38 -10.88 10.12
N MET A 614 -20.28 -10.14 10.26
CA MET A 614 -19.94 -9.02 9.38
C MET A 614 -19.60 -9.48 7.95
N MET A 615 -18.99 -10.64 7.79
CA MET A 615 -18.65 -11.19 6.48
C MET A 615 -19.90 -11.56 5.64
N ILE A 616 -21.04 -11.86 6.27
CA ILE A 616 -22.28 -12.22 5.56
C ILE A 616 -22.74 -11.11 4.60
N PRO A 617 -23.06 -9.87 5.07
CA PRO A 617 -23.46 -8.80 4.18
C PRO A 617 -22.35 -8.38 3.22
N PHE A 618 -21.07 -8.43 3.63
CA PHE A 618 -19.95 -8.10 2.76
C PHE A 618 -19.83 -9.07 1.56
N LEU A 619 -19.87 -10.38 1.78
CA LEU A 619 -19.79 -11.38 0.72
C LEU A 619 -21.01 -11.32 -0.20
N LEU A 620 -22.21 -11.10 0.36
CA LEU A 620 -23.44 -10.93 -0.42
C LEU A 620 -23.38 -9.66 -1.28
N ALA A 621 -23.05 -8.51 -0.68
CA ALA A 621 -22.94 -7.24 -1.39
C ALA A 621 -21.91 -7.32 -2.52
N THR A 622 -20.75 -7.92 -2.25
CA THR A 622 -19.71 -8.09 -3.25
C THR A 622 -20.12 -9.05 -4.36
N SER A 623 -20.79 -10.17 -4.03
CA SER A 623 -21.28 -11.13 -5.02
C SER A 623 -22.30 -10.49 -5.96
N PHE A 624 -23.27 -9.74 -5.41
CA PHE A 624 -24.27 -9.05 -6.21
C PHE A 624 -23.69 -7.90 -7.03
N PHE A 625 -22.79 -7.12 -6.43
CA PHE A 625 -22.06 -6.06 -7.14
C PHE A 625 -21.30 -6.65 -8.33
N ALA A 626 -20.58 -7.75 -8.11
CA ALA A 626 -19.83 -8.43 -9.14
C ALA A 626 -20.71 -9.03 -10.24
N LEU A 627 -21.83 -9.67 -9.89
CA LEU A 627 -22.77 -10.22 -10.86
C LEU A 627 -23.45 -9.15 -11.72
N ALA A 628 -23.68 -7.97 -11.16
CA ALA A 628 -24.23 -6.84 -11.88
C ALA A 628 -23.19 -6.20 -12.82
N LEU A 629 -21.98 -5.93 -12.28
CA LEU A 629 -20.87 -5.36 -13.03
C LEU A 629 -20.37 -6.31 -14.12
N SER A 630 -20.44 -7.62 -13.90
CA SER A 630 -19.84 -8.60 -14.79
C SER A 630 -20.45 -8.61 -16.19
N ARG A 631 -21.69 -8.11 -16.33
CA ARG A 631 -22.43 -8.02 -17.60
C ARG A 631 -21.92 -6.98 -18.58
N TRP A 632 -20.90 -6.21 -18.20
CA TRP A 632 -20.19 -5.32 -19.13
C TRP A 632 -18.89 -5.91 -19.65
N PHE A 633 -18.35 -6.97 -19.02
CA PHE A 633 -17.19 -7.66 -19.56
C PHE A 633 -17.63 -8.62 -20.65
N THR A 634 -17.06 -8.43 -21.83
CA THR A 634 -17.36 -9.28 -22.99
C THR A 634 -16.24 -10.25 -23.31
N ASP A 635 -15.12 -10.14 -22.61
CA ASP A 635 -13.95 -10.98 -22.73
C ASP A 635 -13.57 -11.46 -21.32
N PRO A 636 -13.21 -12.74 -21.14
CA PRO A 636 -12.86 -13.28 -19.83
C PRO A 636 -11.59 -12.65 -19.25
N GLU A 637 -10.72 -12.04 -20.07
CA GLU A 637 -9.47 -11.42 -19.60
C GLU A 637 -9.60 -9.94 -19.23
N ALA A 638 -10.62 -9.23 -19.73
CA ALA A 638 -10.83 -7.81 -19.44
C ALA A 638 -10.93 -7.49 -17.93
N PRO A 639 -11.60 -8.31 -17.09
CA PRO A 639 -11.67 -8.07 -15.66
C PRO A 639 -10.30 -8.11 -14.98
N LEU A 640 -9.41 -9.02 -15.39
CA LEU A 640 -8.06 -9.13 -14.84
C LEU A 640 -7.25 -7.84 -15.02
N LEU A 641 -7.46 -7.15 -16.15
CA LEU A 641 -6.79 -5.89 -16.48
C LEU A 641 -7.34 -4.75 -15.61
N MET A 642 -8.66 -4.62 -15.55
CA MET A 642 -9.32 -3.46 -14.94
C MET A 642 -9.29 -3.52 -13.41
N ILE A 643 -9.57 -4.69 -12.84
CA ILE A 643 -9.70 -4.87 -11.39
C ILE A 643 -8.33 -4.77 -10.70
N ALA A 644 -7.27 -5.29 -11.33
CA ALA A 644 -5.93 -5.25 -10.76
C ALA A 644 -5.40 -3.82 -10.57
N PHE A 645 -5.74 -2.91 -11.50
CA PHE A 645 -5.36 -1.51 -11.43
C PHE A 645 -5.95 -0.79 -10.20
N PHE A 646 -7.19 -1.09 -9.82
CA PHE A 646 -7.86 -0.42 -8.69
C PHE A 646 -7.50 -0.96 -7.30
N SER A 647 -6.75 -2.08 -7.23
CA SER A 647 -6.41 -2.79 -5.99
C SER A 647 -5.88 -1.88 -4.88
N VAL A 648 -4.82 -1.14 -5.19
CA VAL A 648 -4.15 -0.21 -4.26
C VAL A 648 -5.06 0.96 -3.90
N GLY A 649 -5.86 1.44 -4.85
CA GLY A 649 -6.82 2.53 -4.65
C GLY A 649 -7.87 2.19 -3.58
N TYR A 650 -8.29 0.93 -3.47
CA TYR A 650 -9.27 0.52 -2.46
C TYR A 650 -8.73 0.61 -1.03
N ILE A 651 -7.43 0.43 -0.80
CA ILE A 651 -6.82 0.60 0.52
C ILE A 651 -6.89 2.07 0.94
N PHE A 652 -6.57 3.00 0.03
CA PHE A 652 -6.72 4.43 0.31
C PHE A 652 -8.17 4.81 0.55
N LEU A 653 -9.08 4.35 -0.33
CA LEU A 653 -10.50 4.63 -0.22
C LEU A 653 -11.13 4.06 1.05
N SER A 654 -10.55 3.01 1.64
CA SER A 654 -11.05 2.41 2.88
C SER A 654 -10.98 3.32 4.09
N GLY A 655 -10.13 4.36 4.11
CA GLY A 655 -9.99 5.22 5.29
C GLY A 655 -9.00 4.71 6.35
N VAL A 656 -8.23 3.65 6.04
CA VAL A 656 -7.17 3.09 6.91
C VAL A 656 -5.83 3.80 6.72
N SER A 657 -5.50 4.23 5.50
CA SER A 657 -4.26 4.99 5.22
C SER A 657 -4.41 6.48 5.36
N TYR A 658 -5.61 6.99 5.09
CA TYR A 658 -5.95 8.39 5.26
C TYR A 658 -7.34 8.47 5.88
N PRO A 659 -7.56 9.20 6.99
CA PRO A 659 -8.87 9.30 7.63
C PRO A 659 -9.98 9.72 6.65
N LEU A 660 -11.13 9.04 6.71
CA LEU A 660 -12.25 9.26 5.80
C LEU A 660 -12.79 10.70 5.93
N GLU A 661 -12.76 11.26 7.14
CA GLU A 661 -13.29 12.59 7.44
C GLU A 661 -12.43 13.71 6.85
N LEU A 662 -11.16 13.42 6.58
CA LEU A 662 -10.22 14.35 5.95
C LEU A 662 -10.26 14.27 4.42
N MET A 663 -10.89 13.24 3.85
CA MET A 663 -11.04 13.12 2.41
C MET A 663 -12.00 14.19 1.88
N PRO A 664 -11.76 14.74 0.68
CA PRO A 664 -12.76 15.54 -0.02
C PRO A 664 -14.08 14.79 -0.24
N TRP A 665 -15.19 15.52 -0.34
CA TRP A 665 -16.55 14.98 -0.41
C TRP A 665 -16.75 13.91 -1.50
N TYR A 666 -16.05 14.04 -2.63
CA TYR A 666 -16.16 13.10 -3.75
C TYR A 666 -15.47 11.76 -3.47
N TRP A 667 -14.36 11.76 -2.73
CA TRP A 667 -13.71 10.52 -2.27
C TRP A 667 -14.50 9.86 -1.14
N GLN A 668 -15.11 10.67 -0.25
CA GLN A 668 -16.06 10.16 0.73
C GLN A 668 -17.27 9.49 0.05
N ALA A 669 -17.81 10.08 -1.02
CA ALA A 669 -18.90 9.46 -1.77
C ALA A 669 -18.46 8.13 -2.42
N ALA A 670 -17.26 8.08 -3.01
CA ALA A 670 -16.72 6.87 -3.61
C ALA A 670 -16.53 5.73 -2.58
N HIS A 671 -16.21 6.04 -1.32
CA HIS A 671 -16.13 5.06 -0.23
C HIS A 671 -17.42 4.24 -0.09
N TYR A 672 -18.58 4.88 -0.20
CA TYR A 672 -19.87 4.20 -0.03
C TYR A 672 -20.34 3.44 -1.28
N ILE A 673 -19.63 3.52 -2.40
CA ILE A 673 -19.94 2.77 -3.61
C ILE A 673 -19.39 1.34 -3.50
N PHE A 674 -18.12 1.18 -3.13
CA PHE A 674 -17.48 -0.13 -3.17
C PHE A 674 -17.62 -0.88 -1.84
N PRO A 675 -18.18 -2.12 -1.79
CA PRO A 675 -18.32 -2.88 -0.54
C PRO A 675 -17.02 -3.10 0.23
N ALA A 676 -15.88 -3.13 -0.47
CA ALA A 676 -14.56 -3.27 0.15
C ALA A 676 -14.27 -2.18 1.19
N ALA A 677 -14.61 -0.92 0.90
CA ALA A 677 -14.19 0.20 1.72
C ALA A 677 -14.84 0.22 3.13
N PRO A 678 -16.18 0.11 3.28
CA PRO A 678 -16.81 -0.01 4.59
C PRO A 678 -16.50 -1.35 5.28
N ALA A 679 -16.30 -2.44 4.51
CA ALA A 679 -15.93 -3.73 5.08
C ALA A 679 -14.53 -3.73 5.70
N VAL A 680 -13.55 -3.07 5.07
CA VAL A 680 -12.21 -2.89 5.63
C VAL A 680 -12.29 -2.15 6.97
N LEU A 681 -13.05 -1.05 7.05
CA LEU A 681 -13.23 -0.32 8.31
C LEU A 681 -13.86 -1.19 9.40
N ALA A 682 -14.96 -1.89 9.06
CA ALA A 682 -15.64 -2.78 9.99
C ALA A 682 -14.70 -3.90 10.48
N PHE A 683 -13.92 -4.49 9.57
CA PHE A 683 -12.99 -5.56 9.92
C PHE A 683 -11.86 -5.06 10.83
N VAL A 684 -11.26 -3.91 10.53
CA VAL A 684 -10.21 -3.33 11.40
C VAL A 684 -10.77 -2.99 12.79
N GLN A 685 -11.99 -2.46 12.87
CA GLN A 685 -12.66 -2.19 14.15
C GLN A 685 -12.91 -3.47 14.96
N LEU A 686 -13.46 -4.52 14.34
CA LEU A 686 -13.68 -5.79 15.03
C LEU A 686 -12.35 -6.47 15.41
N ASN A 687 -11.50 -6.74 14.41
CA ASN A 687 -10.31 -7.59 14.55
C ASN A 687 -9.20 -6.92 15.37
N SER A 688 -8.89 -5.65 15.08
CA SER A 688 -7.76 -4.95 15.70
C SER A 688 -8.19 -4.13 16.91
N MET A 689 -9.42 -3.57 16.92
CA MET A 689 -9.87 -2.67 17.98
C MET A 689 -10.71 -3.35 19.07
N GLY A 690 -11.08 -4.62 18.86
CA GLY A 690 -11.96 -5.37 19.75
C GLY A 690 -13.35 -4.74 19.86
N ALA A 691 -13.79 -4.05 18.82
CA ALA A 691 -15.12 -3.45 18.75
C ALA A 691 -16.20 -4.54 18.69
N THR A 692 -17.42 -4.20 19.12
CA THR A 692 -18.57 -5.09 19.05
C THR A 692 -19.38 -4.86 17.77
N LEU A 693 -20.33 -5.76 17.48
CA LEU A 693 -21.29 -5.55 16.37
C LEU A 693 -22.10 -4.25 16.50
N ALA A 694 -22.33 -3.77 17.73
CA ALA A 694 -23.05 -2.51 17.95
C ALA A 694 -22.22 -1.30 17.50
N ASP A 695 -20.91 -1.33 17.71
CA ASP A 695 -20.00 -0.24 17.34
C ASP A 695 -19.84 -0.11 15.82
N ILE A 696 -19.90 -1.24 15.10
CA ILE A 696 -19.78 -1.28 13.63
C ILE A 696 -21.14 -1.23 12.90
N TRP A 697 -22.21 -0.89 13.61
CA TRP A 697 -23.57 -0.88 13.04
C TRP A 697 -23.73 0.03 11.81
N PRO A 698 -23.11 1.24 11.74
CA PRO A 698 -23.18 2.07 10.53
C PRO A 698 -22.61 1.37 9.28
N GLN A 699 -21.50 0.66 9.43
CA GLN A 699 -20.85 -0.09 8.35
C GLN A 699 -21.69 -1.31 7.96
N MET A 700 -22.26 -2.02 8.94
CA MET A 700 -23.18 -3.14 8.70
C MET A 700 -24.42 -2.69 7.92
N LEU A 701 -25.04 -1.58 8.32
CA LEU A 701 -26.18 -1.01 7.64
C LEU A 701 -25.84 -0.60 6.19
N THR A 702 -24.66 0.00 5.99
CA THR A 702 -24.14 0.33 4.65
C THR A 702 -24.00 -0.93 3.79
N LEU A 703 -23.38 -1.99 4.31
CA LEU A 703 -23.17 -3.24 3.57
C LEU A 703 -24.51 -3.93 3.23
N TRP A 704 -25.49 -3.90 4.13
CA TRP A 704 -26.83 -4.43 3.85
C TRP A 704 -27.58 -3.61 2.79
N ILE A 705 -27.50 -2.28 2.84
CA ILE A 705 -28.05 -1.40 1.80
C ILE A 705 -27.39 -1.74 0.45
N GLN A 706 -26.07 -1.86 0.41
CA GLN A 706 -25.34 -2.26 -0.79
C GLN A 706 -25.78 -3.64 -1.29
N ALA A 707 -25.95 -4.63 -0.41
CA ALA A 707 -26.45 -5.95 -0.79
C ALA A 707 -27.86 -5.89 -1.42
N ILE A 708 -28.76 -5.09 -0.88
CA ILE A 708 -30.12 -4.93 -1.42
C ILE A 708 -30.08 -4.21 -2.78
N VAL A 709 -29.37 -3.08 -2.87
CA VAL A 709 -29.27 -2.27 -4.09
C VAL A 709 -28.60 -3.07 -5.21
N TYR A 710 -27.46 -3.70 -4.93
CA TYR A 710 -26.75 -4.51 -5.92
C TYR A 710 -27.48 -5.80 -6.24
N GLY A 711 -28.21 -6.39 -5.29
CA GLY A 711 -29.07 -7.55 -5.55
C GLY A 711 -30.19 -7.20 -6.54
N ALA A 712 -30.87 -6.07 -6.34
CA ALA A 712 -31.86 -5.56 -7.29
C ALA A 712 -31.26 -5.29 -8.67
N TRP A 713 -30.04 -4.73 -8.70
CA TRP A 713 -29.32 -4.46 -9.94
C TRP A 713 -28.88 -5.72 -10.68
N ALA A 714 -28.38 -6.74 -9.98
CA ALA A 714 -28.03 -8.04 -10.53
C ALA A 714 -29.26 -8.75 -11.12
N LEU A 715 -30.41 -8.66 -10.44
CA LEU A 715 -31.67 -9.21 -10.96
C LEU A 715 -32.15 -8.48 -12.21
N HIS A 716 -32.04 -7.14 -12.22
CA HIS A 716 -32.42 -6.33 -13.38
C HIS A 716 -31.55 -6.67 -14.61
N THR A 717 -30.24 -6.72 -14.43
CA THR A 717 -29.28 -7.05 -15.50
C THR A 717 -29.34 -8.52 -15.92
N ALA A 718 -29.74 -9.44 -15.02
CA ALA A 718 -30.02 -10.83 -15.36
C ALA A 718 -31.27 -10.97 -16.26
N ARG A 719 -32.29 -10.14 -16.04
CA ARG A 719 -33.57 -10.20 -16.77
C ARG A 719 -33.52 -9.53 -18.14
N HIS A 720 -32.85 -8.40 -18.27
CA HIS A 720 -32.81 -7.67 -19.54
C HIS A 720 -31.78 -8.27 -20.50
N LYS A 721 -32.26 -8.87 -21.60
CA LYS A 721 -31.43 -9.13 -22.78
C LYS A 721 -30.81 -7.81 -23.20
N LYS A 722 -29.50 -7.62 -23.00
CA LYS A 722 -28.78 -6.69 -23.87
C LYS A 722 -28.95 -7.25 -25.29
N LYS A 723 -29.81 -6.61 -26.10
CA LYS A 723 -29.69 -6.71 -27.55
C LYS A 723 -28.22 -6.48 -27.85
N ALA A 724 -27.60 -7.38 -28.60
CA ALA A 724 -26.22 -7.21 -29.03
C ALA A 724 -26.11 -5.86 -29.75
N ILE A 725 -25.69 -4.83 -29.02
CA ILE A 725 -25.22 -3.60 -29.62
C ILE A 725 -23.81 -3.95 -30.09
N TYR A 726 -23.71 -4.31 -31.37
CA TYR A 726 -22.47 -4.39 -32.18
C TYR A 726 -21.68 -3.06 -32.12
N PRO A 727 -20.41 -2.94 -32.58
CA PRO A 727 -19.36 -3.90 -32.95
C PRO A 727 -18.16 -3.82 -31.95
N ARG A 728 -16.97 -4.33 -32.30
CA ARG A 728 -15.70 -4.13 -31.56
C ARG A 728 -15.48 -2.65 -31.20
N GLN A 729 -15.93 -2.18 -30.03
CA GLN A 729 -15.50 -0.90 -29.50
C GLN A 729 -14.28 -1.14 -28.60
N PRO A 730 -13.17 -0.40 -28.78
CA PRO A 730 -12.00 -0.54 -27.93
C PRO A 730 -12.37 -0.21 -26.49
N ILE A 731 -11.98 -1.11 -25.59
CA ILE A 731 -12.20 -1.11 -24.13
C ILE A 731 -11.91 0.26 -23.48
N PHE A 732 -11.03 1.05 -24.09
CA PHE A 732 -10.62 2.39 -23.66
C PHE A 732 -11.76 3.43 -23.55
N LEU A 733 -12.80 3.34 -24.39
CA LEU A 733 -13.95 4.26 -24.35
C LEU A 733 -14.93 3.97 -23.21
N LEU A 734 -14.96 2.72 -22.74
CA LEU A 734 -15.83 2.30 -21.63
C LEU A 734 -15.26 2.70 -20.27
N THR A 735 -13.93 2.69 -20.14
CA THR A 735 -13.24 3.21 -18.96
C THR A 735 -13.34 4.73 -18.84
N LEU A 736 -13.31 5.48 -19.96
CA LEU A 736 -13.47 6.95 -19.90
C LEU A 736 -14.89 7.36 -19.48
N ASN A 737 -15.93 6.65 -19.94
CA ASN A 737 -17.33 6.92 -19.58
C ASN A 737 -17.73 6.41 -18.18
N LEU A 738 -16.84 5.69 -17.48
CA LEU A 738 -17.01 5.34 -16.07
C LEU A 738 -16.23 6.30 -15.15
N ILE A 739 -15.35 7.13 -15.72
CA ILE A 739 -14.47 8.08 -15.02
C ILE A 739 -14.92 9.54 -15.23
N LEU A 740 -15.63 9.84 -16.32
CA LEU A 740 -16.46 11.04 -16.51
C LEU A 740 -17.88 10.77 -16.02
#